data_AF-A0A1G9FR08-F1
#
_entry.id   AF-A0A1G9FR08-F1
#
_cell.length_a   1.000
_cell.length_b   1.000
_cell.length_c   1.000
_cell.angle_alpha   90.00
_cell.angle_beta   90.00
_cell.angle_gamma   90.00
#
_symmetry.space_group_name_H-M   'P 1'
#
loop_
_entity.id
_entity.type
_entity.pdbx_description
1 polymer ?
#
loop_
_entity_poly.entity_id
_entity_poly.type
_entity_poly.pdbx_seq_one_letter_code
_entity_poly.pdbx_strand_id
1 'polypeptide(L)'
;MKRPSLLCTAIVILCMTVTACSSQDSSPAKSTSKDSAVTESVDQETAQNEAEADSAVEADTAENSASEDNASEVKSGEGSFRTLSRGFYENSRGWTVRFEPSLFSVEENGDDVKFIYTGESVGENLVEIRYVPGGDPQEVLEEELKKLEEMVAESDGEDDEDEDGENAASDDTSEGIAAEGLTAAAAEIAAEALTDSAAEIAAEGLTDDAAEIAAEEEPEEEEEEGDISIERDEGYFIDDTWCYTATVDYSDDERDVTEVFQSAEYNDGVLITKLKQGVTDENILEGFMGDALWDLVETLSAYQYEPQKQFANVPGTYTRESGSEDAVDTIILRPDHLGSITFQDRIPVYWGSTALTEKNAERSYEYTLDGDTLVLHYDGEDLTFKKSEDQTAEENPYTDPDYVDELNKEINTLYNDGPGKIGRVHKMQAFIMELALHAKAQDPNFKVIVQNAAILGYKDGKIENGEHHFMKDLVDGYSVEGVVGKGTSLEPGYFQEPYVDQAKRGKFVSDTTAVRTEEQLKNYLTRADAWGITPFPKVGGELAQELFPGWRWADNGDYFWVEDPDTLGISDRIDGKRDVLNLSDAKNFLYNINGRPYDNWADWDKEEESFEKGDGDRTRITDSYACGLLVPSEDGKYTPVGEEDDETIADAIEEYGESWDWWWRKEGLDESKGREAWLEALRNSDYDVIYIDSFYNHRARPENQTPLTKEEVESLKTKPDGGRRQVISYLAIGTAEQNRWYCQDDWVWIDPKNKNSTYSMKCGKVKDRGNDTLYIPFVDTAAAKESGNLTEPPVWLAFDYGDEYPEEAVVQWWHEDWRNIIINGGGQYAHKTTGDTTSSIDRILAQGFDGVYLDNADSCVNPEWDAFEAYWIDRGGIPVSD
;
A
#
# COMPACT_ATOMS: atom_id res chain seq x y z
N MET A 1 19.06 16.57 -43.03
CA MET A 1 19.03 16.81 -44.50
C MET A 1 18.62 15.51 -45.19
N LYS A 2 17.55 15.57 -46.01
CA LYS A 2 17.08 14.59 -47.03
C LYS A 2 16.68 13.17 -46.60
N ARG A 3 15.36 12.97 -46.52
CA ARG A 3 14.60 11.70 -46.75
C ARG A 3 14.66 11.25 -48.22
N PRO A 4 14.36 9.97 -48.51
CA PRO A 4 13.22 9.60 -49.38
C PRO A 4 12.43 8.39 -48.78
N SER A 5 11.10 8.35 -48.65
CA SER A 5 9.97 8.24 -49.60
C SER A 5 9.74 6.87 -50.29
N LEU A 6 8.74 6.14 -49.77
CA LEU A 6 7.65 5.36 -50.44
C LEU A 6 7.95 4.44 -51.65
N LEU A 7 7.49 3.18 -51.60
CA LEU A 7 6.38 2.69 -52.45
C LEU A 7 5.86 1.29 -52.07
N CYS A 8 4.52 1.17 -52.03
CA CYS A 8 3.74 -0.07 -51.98
C CYS A 8 3.87 -0.94 -53.25
N THR A 9 3.67 -2.25 -53.14
CA THR A 9 3.00 -3.06 -54.18
C THR A 9 2.36 -4.32 -53.56
N ALA A 10 1.09 -4.55 -53.86
CA ALA A 10 0.30 -5.74 -53.52
C ALA A 10 0.04 -6.59 -54.78
N ILE A 11 0.10 -7.94 -54.69
CA ILE A 11 -0.45 -8.96 -55.62
C ILE A 11 -0.65 -10.25 -54.76
N VAL A 12 -1.85 -10.72 -54.39
CA VAL A 12 -2.95 -11.44 -55.10
C VAL A 12 -2.68 -12.92 -55.45
N ILE A 13 -3.29 -13.81 -54.64
CA ILE A 13 -4.13 -15.01 -54.92
C ILE A 13 -3.61 -16.15 -55.83
N LEU A 14 -3.61 -17.41 -55.31
CA LEU A 14 -4.32 -18.64 -55.82
C LEU A 14 -3.97 -19.86 -54.90
N CYS A 15 -4.86 -20.45 -54.08
CA CYS A 15 -5.99 -21.38 -54.30
C CYS A 15 -5.66 -22.82 -54.81
N MET A 16 -6.26 -23.81 -54.08
CA MET A 16 -6.66 -25.20 -54.43
C MET A 16 -5.65 -26.34 -54.21
N THR A 17 -5.97 -27.58 -53.75
CA THR A 17 -7.15 -28.28 -53.16
C THR A 17 -6.73 -29.74 -52.84
N VAL A 18 -7.18 -30.28 -51.70
CA VAL A 18 -7.87 -31.58 -51.44
C VAL A 18 -7.37 -32.90 -52.07
N THR A 19 -7.32 -34.00 -51.25
CA THR A 19 -7.94 -35.37 -51.41
C THR A 19 -7.14 -36.38 -50.53
N ALA A 20 -7.60 -36.96 -49.41
CA ALA A 20 -8.68 -37.92 -49.08
C ALA A 20 -8.36 -39.44 -49.24
N CYS A 21 -8.92 -40.23 -48.28
CA CYS A 21 -9.17 -41.70 -48.23
C CYS A 21 -8.00 -42.65 -47.85
N SER A 22 -8.15 -43.78 -47.12
CA SER A 22 -9.29 -44.50 -46.52
C SER A 22 -8.84 -45.78 -45.75
N SER A 23 -9.48 -46.09 -44.62
CA SER A 23 -9.99 -47.39 -44.07
C SER A 23 -9.25 -48.76 -44.18
N GLN A 24 -9.25 -49.54 -43.08
CA GLN A 24 -10.08 -50.76 -42.80
C GLN A 24 -9.39 -51.99 -42.13
N ASP A 25 -10.02 -52.46 -41.03
CA ASP A 25 -10.35 -53.85 -40.58
C ASP A 25 -9.40 -54.85 -39.85
N SER A 26 -9.92 -55.31 -38.69
CA SER A 26 -10.10 -56.70 -38.17
C SER A 26 -9.20 -57.29 -37.03
N SER A 27 -9.89 -57.84 -36.00
CA SER A 27 -9.42 -58.65 -34.85
C SER A 27 -9.31 -60.17 -35.19
N PRO A 28 -9.12 -61.19 -34.28
CA PRO A 28 -8.98 -61.22 -32.79
C PRO A 28 -8.02 -62.29 -32.12
N ALA A 29 -7.90 -62.20 -30.78
CA ALA A 29 -7.86 -63.27 -29.74
C ALA A 29 -6.56 -64.02 -29.25
N LYS A 30 -6.39 -63.95 -27.91
CA LYS A 30 -6.04 -64.98 -26.87
C LYS A 30 -4.57 -65.32 -26.44
N SER A 31 -4.37 -65.14 -25.12
CA SER A 31 -3.79 -66.03 -24.07
C SER A 31 -2.30 -65.98 -23.63
N THR A 32 -2.13 -65.68 -22.33
CA THR A 32 -1.28 -66.29 -21.26
C THR A 32 0.26 -66.18 -21.25
N SER A 33 0.73 -65.57 -20.14
CA SER A 33 1.80 -65.96 -19.18
C SER A 33 3.30 -65.74 -19.43
N LYS A 34 3.89 -65.03 -18.45
CA LYS A 34 5.18 -65.19 -17.75
C LYS A 34 6.52 -64.87 -18.45
N ASP A 35 7.15 -63.84 -17.88
CA ASP A 35 8.55 -63.64 -17.46
C ASP A 35 9.74 -63.81 -18.41
N SER A 36 10.68 -62.87 -18.20
CA SER A 36 12.12 -62.81 -18.55
C SER A 36 12.55 -62.23 -19.90
N ALA A 37 12.75 -60.90 -19.87
CA ALA A 37 13.99 -60.14 -20.11
C ALA A 37 14.83 -60.31 -21.41
N VAL A 38 15.07 -59.12 -21.98
CA VAL A 38 16.21 -58.60 -22.79
C VAL A 38 16.18 -58.82 -24.32
N THR A 39 15.86 -57.77 -25.09
CA THR A 39 16.79 -56.89 -25.85
C THR A 39 16.00 -55.91 -26.74
N GLU A 40 16.38 -54.62 -26.64
CA GLU A 40 16.38 -53.53 -27.65
C GLU A 40 15.34 -53.50 -28.79
N SER A 41 14.52 -52.44 -28.86
CA SER A 41 14.80 -51.25 -29.69
C SER A 41 13.53 -50.41 -29.97
N VAL A 42 13.66 -49.09 -29.78
CA VAL A 42 13.08 -47.99 -30.59
C VAL A 42 11.64 -47.49 -30.28
N ASP A 43 11.62 -46.18 -30.02
CA ASP A 43 10.59 -45.13 -30.17
C ASP A 43 9.26 -45.25 -29.43
N GLN A 44 9.04 -44.30 -28.50
CA GLN A 44 7.85 -43.45 -28.54
C GLN A 44 8.02 -42.17 -27.72
N GLU A 45 7.84 -41.07 -28.46
CA GLU A 45 7.58 -39.67 -28.09
C GLU A 45 7.10 -39.43 -26.66
N THR A 46 7.93 -38.70 -25.91
CA THR A 46 7.49 -37.90 -24.77
C THR A 46 7.15 -36.51 -25.32
N ALA A 47 5.87 -36.18 -25.37
CA ALA A 47 5.45 -34.79 -25.53
C ALA A 47 5.85 -34.03 -24.26
N GLN A 48 6.85 -33.17 -24.40
CA GLN A 48 7.07 -32.04 -23.50
C GLN A 48 5.86 -31.13 -23.64
N ASN A 49 5.15 -30.92 -22.53
CA ASN A 49 4.30 -29.76 -22.37
C ASN A 49 5.12 -28.79 -21.54
N GLU A 50 5.76 -27.84 -22.23
CA GLU A 50 6.02 -26.52 -21.66
C GLU A 50 4.67 -25.92 -21.25
N ALA A 51 4.60 -25.44 -20.01
CA ALA A 51 3.50 -24.63 -19.53
C ALA A 51 4.12 -23.45 -18.79
N GLU A 52 3.84 -22.30 -19.38
CA GLU A 52 4.36 -20.97 -19.12
C GLU A 52 3.99 -20.46 -17.73
N ALA A 53 4.94 -19.76 -17.10
CA ALA A 53 4.73 -18.90 -15.96
C ALA A 53 4.13 -17.57 -16.43
N ASP A 54 2.82 -17.56 -16.61
CA ASP A 54 2.02 -16.33 -16.64
C ASP A 54 1.27 -16.23 -15.31
N SER A 55 1.92 -15.64 -14.31
CA SER A 55 1.28 -15.18 -13.07
C SER A 55 1.34 -13.65 -12.98
N ALA A 56 1.18 -12.98 -14.11
CA ALA A 56 0.56 -11.66 -14.16
C ALA A 56 -0.79 -11.85 -14.85
N VAL A 57 -1.89 -11.66 -14.14
CA VAL A 57 -3.23 -11.75 -14.73
C VAL A 57 -3.27 -10.89 -16.00
N GLU A 58 -3.52 -11.54 -17.15
CA GLU A 58 -3.95 -10.89 -18.38
C GLU A 58 -5.23 -10.09 -18.10
N ALA A 59 -5.08 -8.84 -17.69
CA ALA A 59 -6.17 -7.87 -17.63
C ALA A 59 -6.39 -7.28 -19.03
N ASP A 60 -6.72 -8.12 -20.01
CA ASP A 60 -7.45 -7.71 -21.23
C ASP A 60 -7.85 -8.95 -22.04
N THR A 61 -8.84 -9.72 -21.57
CA THR A 61 -9.89 -10.36 -22.39
C THR A 61 -10.74 -11.34 -21.56
N ALA A 62 -11.77 -10.83 -20.89
CA ALA A 62 -12.89 -11.66 -20.44
C ALA A 62 -14.21 -10.87 -20.46
N GLU A 63 -14.86 -10.81 -21.63
CA GLU A 63 -16.32 -10.66 -21.67
C GLU A 63 -16.95 -11.97 -21.16
N ASN A 64 -17.46 -12.01 -19.93
CA ASN A 64 -18.81 -12.54 -19.68
C ASN A 64 -19.37 -12.31 -18.26
N SER A 65 -20.55 -11.66 -18.26
CA SER A 65 -21.70 -11.87 -17.39
C SER A 65 -21.49 -11.89 -15.86
N ALA A 66 -21.39 -10.70 -15.27
CA ALA A 66 -21.98 -10.42 -13.97
C ALA A 66 -23.15 -9.45 -14.18
N SER A 67 -24.24 -9.68 -13.47
CA SER A 67 -25.52 -9.00 -13.58
C SER A 67 -25.40 -7.48 -13.49
N GLU A 68 -25.97 -6.79 -14.49
CA GLU A 68 -26.35 -5.39 -14.40
C GLU A 68 -27.35 -5.22 -13.25
N ASP A 69 -26.89 -4.72 -12.11
CA ASP A 69 -27.76 -4.05 -11.14
C ASP A 69 -27.54 -2.54 -11.28
N ASN A 70 -28.67 -1.84 -11.43
CA ASN A 70 -28.80 -0.47 -11.90
C ASN A 70 -27.97 0.56 -11.12
N ALA A 71 -26.99 1.17 -11.78
CA ALA A 71 -26.58 2.53 -11.47
C ALA A 71 -27.62 3.49 -12.08
N SER A 72 -28.35 4.23 -11.26
CA SER A 72 -29.24 5.28 -11.74
C SER A 72 -28.43 6.43 -12.34
N GLU A 73 -28.73 6.79 -13.60
CA GLU A 73 -28.24 8.00 -14.25
C GLU A 73 -28.61 9.25 -13.42
N VAL A 74 -27.62 9.83 -12.73
CA VAL A 74 -27.73 11.20 -12.23
C VAL A 74 -27.40 12.15 -13.38
N LYS A 75 -28.32 13.08 -13.66
CA LYS A 75 -28.18 14.05 -14.75
C LYS A 75 -27.08 15.05 -14.43
N SER A 76 -26.16 15.20 -15.38
CA SER A 76 -25.04 16.12 -15.37
C SER A 76 -25.46 17.60 -15.44
N GLY A 77 -25.01 18.38 -14.45
CA GLY A 77 -24.73 19.80 -14.59
C GLY A 77 -23.27 19.99 -15.02
N GLU A 78 -22.98 21.05 -15.78
CA GLU A 78 -21.63 21.35 -16.30
C GLU A 78 -20.64 21.70 -15.16
N GLY A 79 -19.97 20.69 -14.62
CA GLY A 79 -18.83 20.77 -13.70
C GLY A 79 -18.01 19.49 -13.83
N SER A 80 -16.68 19.58 -13.80
CA SER A 80 -15.75 18.47 -14.00
C SER A 80 -15.69 17.55 -12.76
N PHE A 81 -16.77 16.82 -12.49
CA PHE A 81 -16.80 15.83 -11.42
C PHE A 81 -16.18 14.50 -11.87
N ARG A 82 -15.23 13.96 -11.10
CA ARG A 82 -14.78 12.57 -11.21
C ARG A 82 -15.37 11.79 -10.04
N THR A 83 -16.46 11.06 -10.27
CA THR A 83 -16.82 9.96 -9.37
C THR A 83 -15.77 8.88 -9.55
N LEU A 84 -14.85 8.75 -8.59
CA LEU A 84 -14.07 7.51 -8.50
C LEU A 84 -15.08 6.39 -8.25
N SER A 85 -14.92 5.27 -8.93
CA SER A 85 -15.93 4.23 -9.16
C SER A 85 -16.49 3.50 -7.92
N ARG A 86 -16.36 4.04 -6.69
CA ARG A 86 -16.64 3.34 -5.41
C ARG A 86 -17.10 4.22 -4.23
N GLY A 87 -17.86 5.28 -4.47
CA GLY A 87 -18.38 6.08 -3.35
C GLY A 87 -17.35 7.02 -2.73
N PHE A 88 -16.45 7.57 -3.54
CA PHE A 88 -15.61 8.70 -3.18
C PHE A 88 -15.97 9.92 -4.03
N TYR A 89 -16.01 11.08 -3.40
CA TYR A 89 -16.08 12.38 -4.07
C TYR A 89 -14.70 13.03 -3.96
N GLU A 90 -14.06 13.36 -5.09
CA GLU A 90 -12.82 14.15 -5.17
C GLU A 90 -13.15 15.52 -5.76
N ASN A 91 -12.83 16.59 -5.03
CA ASN A 91 -13.07 17.95 -5.48
C ASN A 91 -11.86 18.53 -6.25
N SER A 92 -12.09 19.61 -6.98
CA SER A 92 -11.04 20.29 -7.79
C SER A 92 -9.88 20.91 -6.99
N ARG A 93 -10.00 21.06 -5.67
CA ARG A 93 -8.98 21.54 -4.71
C ARG A 93 -8.22 20.40 -4.03
N GLY A 94 -8.47 19.14 -4.41
CA GLY A 94 -7.67 17.98 -3.98
C GLY A 94 -8.12 17.32 -2.68
N TRP A 95 -9.21 17.76 -2.05
CA TRP A 95 -9.81 17.01 -0.94
C TRP A 95 -10.76 15.92 -1.45
N THR A 96 -10.88 14.86 -0.65
CA THR A 96 -11.71 13.70 -0.93
C THR A 96 -12.56 13.31 0.26
N VAL A 97 -13.74 12.76 0.00
CA VAL A 97 -14.61 12.21 1.04
C VAL A 97 -15.28 10.93 0.57
N ARG A 98 -15.51 9.99 1.49
CA ARG A 98 -16.35 8.81 1.23
C ARG A 98 -17.81 9.17 1.40
N PHE A 99 -18.66 8.74 0.46
CA PHE A 99 -20.10 8.91 0.57
C PHE A 99 -20.84 7.79 -0.15
N GLU A 100 -22.03 7.47 0.35
CA GLU A 100 -22.94 6.52 -0.29
C GLU A 100 -23.87 7.27 -1.26
N PRO A 101 -23.71 7.12 -2.59
CA PRO A 101 -24.49 7.89 -3.57
C PRO A 101 -26.00 7.64 -3.49
N SER A 102 -26.43 6.51 -2.91
CA SER A 102 -27.86 6.24 -2.71
C SER A 102 -28.47 6.97 -1.51
N LEU A 103 -27.65 7.51 -0.60
CA LEU A 103 -28.11 8.26 0.59
C LEU A 103 -28.02 9.78 0.41
N PHE A 104 -27.20 10.28 -0.53
CA PHE A 104 -26.93 11.71 -0.66
C PHE A 104 -27.18 12.25 -2.08
N SER A 105 -27.71 13.47 -2.15
CA SER A 105 -27.56 14.32 -3.34
C SER A 105 -26.41 15.29 -3.13
N VAL A 106 -25.57 15.44 -4.15
CA VAL A 106 -24.40 16.34 -4.10
C VAL A 106 -24.67 17.59 -4.94
N GLU A 107 -24.57 18.76 -4.32
CA GLU A 107 -24.62 20.06 -4.98
C GLU A 107 -23.24 20.72 -4.95
N GLU A 108 -22.71 21.12 -6.11
CA GLU A 108 -21.40 21.78 -6.23
C GLU A 108 -21.56 23.16 -6.84
N ASN A 109 -21.13 24.18 -6.11
CA ASN A 109 -21.15 25.59 -6.51
C ASN A 109 -19.75 26.21 -6.34
N GLY A 110 -18.81 25.77 -7.19
CA GLY A 110 -17.44 26.28 -7.18
C GLY A 110 -16.65 25.71 -6.00
N ASP A 111 -16.33 26.56 -5.02
CA ASP A 111 -15.57 26.16 -3.82
C ASP A 111 -16.49 25.70 -2.65
N ASP A 112 -17.79 25.58 -2.89
CA ASP A 112 -18.82 25.12 -1.94
C ASP A 112 -19.46 23.82 -2.45
N VAL A 113 -19.36 22.76 -1.66
CA VAL A 113 -19.94 21.44 -1.96
C VAL A 113 -20.84 20.99 -0.81
N LYS A 114 -22.09 20.63 -1.13
CA LYS A 114 -23.09 20.17 -0.17
C LYS A 114 -23.50 18.73 -0.44
N PHE A 115 -23.39 17.89 0.58
CA PHE A 115 -23.92 16.53 0.62
C PHE A 115 -25.22 16.56 1.42
N ILE A 116 -26.35 16.58 0.72
CA ILE A 116 -27.68 16.68 1.32
C ILE A 116 -28.23 15.27 1.48
N TYR A 117 -28.59 14.89 2.72
CA TYR A 117 -29.17 13.58 3.02
C TYR A 117 -30.57 13.44 2.41
N THR A 118 -30.80 12.32 1.73
CA THR A 118 -32.06 12.06 0.97
C THR A 118 -32.91 10.96 1.57
N GLY A 119 -32.44 10.32 2.64
CA GLY A 119 -33.21 9.33 3.40
C GLY A 119 -34.34 9.95 4.22
N GLU A 120 -35.13 9.08 4.86
CA GLU A 120 -36.21 9.51 5.75
C GLU A 120 -35.64 10.32 6.92
N SER A 121 -35.95 11.62 6.94
CA SER A 121 -35.52 12.57 7.96
C SER A 121 -36.48 13.76 7.99
N VAL A 122 -36.49 14.48 9.12
CA VAL A 122 -37.17 15.78 9.24
C VAL A 122 -36.16 16.87 8.90
N GLY A 123 -36.62 17.98 8.30
CA GLY A 123 -35.78 19.13 7.97
C GLY A 123 -34.68 18.83 6.95
N GLU A 124 -33.81 19.81 6.71
CA GLU A 124 -32.60 19.63 5.91
C GLU A 124 -31.45 19.14 6.80
N ASN A 125 -30.83 18.02 6.41
CA ASN A 125 -29.65 17.47 7.07
C ASN A 125 -28.55 17.31 6.03
N LEU A 126 -27.37 17.87 6.28
CA LEU A 126 -26.32 17.96 5.28
C LEU A 126 -24.93 18.04 5.89
N VAL A 127 -23.93 17.78 5.04
CA VAL A 127 -22.55 18.23 5.25
C VAL A 127 -22.19 19.20 4.13
N GLU A 128 -21.78 20.40 4.49
CA GLU A 128 -21.23 21.41 3.59
C GLU A 128 -19.72 21.48 3.78
N ILE A 129 -18.97 21.46 2.69
CA ILE A 129 -17.51 21.60 2.67
C ILE A 129 -17.19 22.79 1.77
N ARG A 130 -16.61 23.83 2.37
CA ARG A 130 -16.36 25.11 1.70
C ARG A 130 -14.90 25.53 1.82
N TYR A 131 -14.30 25.94 0.71
CA TYR A 131 -13.00 26.62 0.71
C TYR A 131 -13.18 28.14 0.67
N VAL A 132 -12.54 28.83 1.61
CA VAL A 132 -12.50 30.29 1.72
C VAL A 132 -11.10 30.77 1.33
N PRO A 133 -10.95 31.54 0.22
CA PRO A 133 -9.63 32.03 -0.21
C PRO A 133 -9.03 33.03 0.77
N GLY A 134 -7.83 32.75 1.28
CA GLY A 134 -7.21 33.52 2.36
C GLY A 134 -8.05 33.55 3.65
N GLY A 135 -7.56 34.28 4.65
CA GLY A 135 -8.22 34.41 5.94
C GLY A 135 -7.53 33.61 7.05
N ASP A 136 -7.92 33.90 8.29
CA ASP A 136 -7.52 33.13 9.46
C ASP A 136 -8.65 32.14 9.81
N PRO A 137 -8.35 30.86 10.10
CA PRO A 137 -9.38 29.85 10.38
C PRO A 137 -10.34 30.24 11.52
N GLN A 138 -9.85 30.93 12.55
CA GLN A 138 -10.67 31.36 13.68
C GLN A 138 -11.59 32.51 13.26
N GLU A 139 -11.10 33.47 12.48
CA GLU A 139 -11.94 34.56 11.95
C GLU A 139 -13.06 34.02 11.04
N VAL A 140 -12.73 33.06 10.16
CA VAL A 140 -13.72 32.41 9.27
C VAL A 140 -14.80 31.68 10.08
N LEU A 141 -14.42 30.97 11.13
CA LEU A 141 -15.36 30.27 12.01
C LEU A 141 -16.32 31.25 12.71
N GLU A 142 -15.78 32.32 13.31
CA GLU A 142 -16.61 33.32 14.01
C GLU A 142 -17.55 34.08 13.06
N GLU A 143 -17.17 34.26 11.78
CA GLU A 143 -18.08 34.80 10.77
C GLU A 143 -19.26 33.86 10.46
N GLU A 144 -19.08 32.54 10.45
CA GLU A 144 -20.19 31.59 10.25
C GLU A 144 -21.10 31.52 11.48
N LEU A 145 -20.52 31.49 12.69
CA LEU A 145 -21.30 31.50 13.94
C LEU A 145 -22.19 32.74 14.03
N LYS A 146 -21.64 33.91 13.70
CA LYS A 146 -22.40 35.16 13.69
C LYS A 146 -23.55 35.16 12.68
N LYS A 147 -23.38 34.51 11.51
CA LYS A 147 -24.48 34.37 10.53
C LYS A 147 -25.58 33.45 11.07
N LEU A 148 -25.21 32.37 11.75
CA LEU A 148 -26.17 31.45 12.33
C LEU A 148 -26.96 32.11 13.46
N GLU A 149 -26.30 32.82 14.37
CA GLU A 149 -26.95 33.62 15.42
C GLU A 149 -27.95 34.63 14.84
N GLU A 150 -27.60 35.35 13.77
CA GLU A 150 -28.49 36.28 13.10
C GLU A 150 -29.69 35.58 12.44
N MET A 151 -29.49 34.40 11.86
CA MET A 151 -30.56 33.60 11.24
C MET A 151 -31.56 33.07 12.27
N VAL A 152 -31.08 32.52 13.40
CA VAL A 152 -31.93 31.99 14.48
C VAL A 152 -32.70 33.13 15.15
N ALA A 153 -32.07 34.30 15.33
CA ALA A 153 -32.75 35.47 15.86
C ALA A 153 -33.85 36.04 14.92
N GLU A 154 -33.73 35.83 13.60
CA GLU A 154 -34.75 36.24 12.63
C GLU A 154 -35.94 35.27 12.58
N SER A 155 -35.74 33.95 12.79
CA SER A 155 -36.84 32.96 12.81
C SER A 155 -37.77 33.14 14.02
N ASP A 156 -37.22 33.48 15.18
CA ASP A 156 -38.01 33.74 16.40
C ASP A 156 -38.81 35.06 16.33
N GLY A 157 -38.45 35.95 15.39
CA GLY A 157 -39.07 37.27 15.23
C GLY A 157 -40.32 37.31 14.35
N GLU A 158 -40.66 36.22 13.64
CA GLU A 158 -41.79 36.20 12.69
C GLU A 158 -43.15 35.80 13.32
N ASP A 159 -43.18 35.33 14.58
CA ASP A 159 -44.43 34.87 15.22
C ASP A 159 -45.30 35.97 15.88
N ASP A 160 -44.90 37.25 15.79
CA ASP A 160 -45.54 38.34 16.55
C ASP A 160 -46.25 39.44 15.72
N GLU A 161 -46.52 39.22 14.43
CA GLU A 161 -47.39 40.12 13.64
C GLU A 161 -48.41 39.36 12.75
N ASP A 162 -49.62 39.12 13.27
CA ASP A 162 -50.89 39.50 12.59
C ASP A 162 -52.16 38.92 13.29
N GLU A 163 -52.58 39.52 14.41
CA GLU A 163 -54.02 39.66 14.74
C GLU A 163 -54.44 41.12 14.49
N ASP A 164 -55.06 41.41 13.34
CA ASP A 164 -56.30 42.20 13.26
C ASP A 164 -56.71 42.58 11.80
N GLY A 165 -57.87 42.06 11.36
CA GLY A 165 -58.90 42.94 10.77
C GLY A 165 -59.17 42.95 9.25
N GLU A 166 -60.16 42.14 8.85
CA GLU A 166 -61.30 42.45 7.94
C GLU A 166 -61.11 42.85 6.44
N ASN A 167 -61.54 41.91 5.57
CA ASN A 167 -62.53 42.05 4.47
C ASN A 167 -62.42 43.17 3.41
N ALA A 168 -62.14 42.79 2.14
CA ALA A 168 -62.96 43.21 0.97
C ALA A 168 -62.61 42.41 -0.31
N ALA A 169 -63.65 41.94 -1.01
CA ALA A 169 -63.61 41.25 -2.29
C ALA A 169 -63.33 42.17 -3.50
N SER A 170 -62.70 41.66 -4.57
CA SER A 170 -63.25 41.61 -5.95
C SER A 170 -62.21 41.26 -7.05
N ASP A 171 -62.72 40.53 -8.06
CA ASP A 171 -62.36 40.46 -9.49
C ASP A 171 -61.01 39.89 -9.97
N ASP A 172 -61.07 38.59 -10.29
CA ASP A 172 -60.95 37.99 -11.63
C ASP A 172 -60.21 38.78 -12.74
N THR A 173 -59.10 38.23 -13.23
CA THR A 173 -58.91 37.98 -14.68
C THR A 173 -57.80 36.95 -14.91
N SER A 174 -58.22 35.78 -15.37
CA SER A 174 -57.38 34.73 -15.96
C SER A 174 -57.00 35.03 -17.41
N GLU A 175 -55.74 34.78 -17.80
CA GLU A 175 -55.30 34.16 -19.07
C GLU A 175 -53.87 33.60 -18.79
N GLY A 176 -53.48 32.34 -18.97
CA GLY A 176 -54.08 31.22 -19.67
C GLY A 176 -53.05 30.62 -20.65
N ILE A 177 -52.94 29.27 -20.62
CA ILE A 177 -52.42 28.34 -21.67
C ILE A 177 -50.92 27.94 -21.49
N ALA A 178 -50.50 26.67 -21.50
CA ALA A 178 -51.06 25.30 -21.46
C ALA A 178 -49.82 24.36 -21.43
N ALA A 179 -49.69 23.32 -20.60
CA ALA A 179 -50.40 22.04 -20.50
C ALA A 179 -50.01 20.97 -21.55
N GLU A 180 -49.97 19.71 -21.06
CA GLU A 180 -50.07 18.39 -21.71
C GLU A 180 -48.76 17.55 -21.76
N GLY A 181 -48.70 16.34 -21.19
CA GLY A 181 -49.72 15.60 -20.45
C GLY A 181 -49.33 14.17 -20.02
N LEU A 182 -50.23 13.58 -19.21
CA LEU A 182 -50.68 12.17 -19.16
C LEU A 182 -49.64 11.11 -18.75
N THR A 183 -49.86 10.21 -17.77
CA THR A 183 -51.11 9.58 -17.28
C THR A 183 -50.98 9.10 -15.83
N ALA A 184 -52.05 9.28 -15.06
CA ALA A 184 -52.34 8.53 -13.85
C ALA A 184 -52.86 7.12 -14.18
N ALA A 185 -52.42 6.13 -13.41
CA ALA A 185 -53.17 4.91 -13.13
C ALA A 185 -52.87 4.50 -11.68
N ALA A 186 -53.80 4.80 -10.78
CA ALA A 186 -53.75 4.44 -9.37
C ALA A 186 -54.90 3.51 -9.00
N ALA A 187 -54.60 2.66 -8.02
CA ALA A 187 -55.49 1.88 -7.13
C ALA A 187 -56.21 0.65 -7.72
N GLU A 188 -55.78 -0.55 -7.33
CA GLU A 188 -56.29 -1.28 -6.13
C GLU A 188 -56.11 -2.82 -6.31
N ILE A 189 -55.59 -3.51 -5.27
CA ILE A 189 -56.00 -4.84 -4.72
C ILE A 189 -54.81 -5.64 -4.11
N ALA A 190 -54.85 -5.69 -2.77
CA ALA A 190 -54.71 -6.82 -1.83
C ALA A 190 -53.42 -7.66 -1.68
N ALA A 191 -52.78 -7.47 -0.52
CA ALA A 191 -52.71 -8.37 0.65
C ALA A 191 -52.09 -9.79 0.58
N GLU A 192 -51.36 -10.08 1.69
CA GLU A 192 -50.94 -11.37 2.29
C GLU A 192 -49.69 -12.08 1.75
N ALA A 193 -48.62 -12.11 2.57
CA ALA A 193 -47.99 -13.34 3.07
C ALA A 193 -46.83 -13.06 4.05
N LEU A 194 -47.11 -12.96 5.35
CA LEU A 194 -46.14 -13.27 6.40
C LEU A 194 -46.85 -14.11 7.47
N THR A 195 -46.42 -15.37 7.60
CA THR A 195 -46.70 -16.21 8.77
C THR A 195 -45.45 -17.00 9.15
N ASP A 196 -45.06 -16.79 10.40
CA ASP A 196 -44.57 -17.73 11.41
C ASP A 196 -43.31 -18.58 11.19
N SER A 197 -42.32 -18.29 12.05
CA SER A 197 -41.57 -19.27 12.85
C SER A 197 -40.73 -18.48 13.87
N ALA A 198 -41.26 -18.16 15.06
CA ALA A 198 -41.32 -19.00 16.26
C ALA A 198 -40.12 -18.80 17.21
N ALA A 199 -40.48 -18.50 18.45
CA ALA A 199 -39.69 -18.21 19.63
C ALA A 199 -38.84 -19.38 20.14
N GLU A 200 -37.80 -19.08 20.94
CA GLU A 200 -37.62 -19.66 22.29
C GLU A 200 -36.44 -19.05 23.09
N ILE A 201 -36.68 -18.86 24.41
CA ILE A 201 -35.72 -18.83 25.55
C ILE A 201 -34.92 -17.51 25.70
N ALA A 202 -34.94 -16.77 26.82
CA ALA A 202 -34.73 -17.22 28.19
C ALA A 202 -35.48 -16.35 29.24
N ALA A 203 -35.86 -17.04 30.31
CA ALA A 203 -36.39 -16.48 31.54
C ALA A 203 -35.27 -16.34 32.59
N GLU A 204 -35.48 -15.35 33.47
CA GLU A 204 -35.05 -15.29 34.88
C GLU A 204 -33.56 -15.14 35.23
N GLY A 205 -33.25 -14.00 35.86
CA GLY A 205 -32.13 -13.92 36.81
C GLY A 205 -31.75 -12.49 37.23
N LEU A 206 -32.10 -12.15 38.49
CA LEU A 206 -31.47 -11.16 39.38
C LEU A 206 -31.90 -9.69 39.19
N THR A 207 -32.19 -8.85 40.19
CA THR A 207 -32.52 -8.95 41.64
C THR A 207 -33.03 -7.56 42.01
N ASP A 208 -34.05 -7.47 42.87
CA ASP A 208 -34.43 -6.24 43.57
C ASP A 208 -33.29 -5.77 44.49
N ASP A 209 -32.95 -4.47 44.46
CA ASP A 209 -32.65 -3.66 45.65
C ASP A 209 -32.32 -2.21 45.23
N ALA A 210 -33.25 -1.29 45.49
CA ALA A 210 -33.02 0.02 46.15
C ALA A 210 -34.10 1.03 45.73
N ALA A 211 -35.19 1.06 46.50
CA ALA A 211 -36.06 2.22 46.62
C ALA A 211 -35.67 2.99 47.89
N GLU A 212 -35.21 4.24 47.75
CA GLU A 212 -35.55 5.37 48.63
C GLU A 212 -34.88 6.66 48.12
N ILE A 213 -35.47 7.80 48.52
CA ILE A 213 -35.10 9.21 48.26
C ILE A 213 -35.79 9.76 47.00
N ALA A 214 -36.40 10.93 46.99
CA ALA A 214 -37.16 11.72 47.96
C ALA A 214 -37.98 12.66 47.06
N ALA A 215 -39.22 12.94 47.45
CA ALA A 215 -39.97 14.01 46.82
C ALA A 215 -39.28 15.34 47.16
N GLU A 216 -38.66 15.95 46.16
CA GLU A 216 -38.42 17.39 46.13
C GLU A 216 -39.12 17.94 44.89
N GLU A 217 -39.81 19.05 45.12
CA GLU A 217 -40.70 19.74 44.20
C GLU A 217 -39.91 20.22 42.98
N GLU A 218 -40.40 19.91 41.78
CA GLU A 218 -39.95 20.58 40.56
C GLU A 218 -40.21 22.08 40.71
N PRO A 219 -39.21 22.95 40.47
CA PRO A 219 -39.50 24.35 40.22
C PRO A 219 -40.30 24.42 38.92
N GLU A 220 -41.37 25.22 38.91
CA GLU A 220 -42.02 25.64 37.67
C GLU A 220 -40.94 26.25 36.76
N GLU A 221 -40.60 25.55 35.68
CA GLU A 221 -39.79 26.10 34.60
C GLU A 221 -40.55 27.30 34.02
N GLU A 222 -39.98 28.48 34.21
CA GLU A 222 -40.28 29.63 33.38
C GLU A 222 -39.84 29.23 31.96
N GLU A 223 -40.76 29.25 30.99
CA GLU A 223 -40.44 29.09 29.57
C GLU A 223 -39.39 30.17 29.20
N GLU A 224 -38.12 29.79 29.09
CA GLU A 224 -37.04 30.63 28.57
C GLU A 224 -37.12 30.66 27.04
N GLU A 225 -36.96 31.87 26.49
CA GLU A 225 -36.82 32.18 25.06
C GLU A 225 -35.74 31.29 24.40
N GLY A 226 -35.90 30.97 23.10
CA GLY A 226 -35.03 30.08 22.33
C GLY A 226 -33.52 30.36 22.48
N ASP A 227 -32.85 29.63 23.37
CA ASP A 227 -31.45 29.89 23.72
C ASP A 227 -30.53 29.02 22.84
N ILE A 228 -29.89 29.65 21.87
CA ILE A 228 -28.80 29.06 21.09
C ILE A 228 -27.60 28.78 22.03
N SER A 229 -27.16 27.53 22.10
CA SER A 229 -25.97 27.15 22.88
C SER A 229 -24.79 26.92 21.93
N ILE A 230 -23.61 27.47 22.27
CA ILE A 230 -22.39 27.37 21.45
C ILE A 230 -21.24 26.86 22.31
N GLU A 231 -20.72 25.67 22.00
CA GLU A 231 -19.50 25.11 22.54
C GLU A 231 -18.34 25.28 21.54
N ARG A 232 -17.18 25.76 22.00
CA ARG A 232 -15.98 25.94 21.17
C ARG A 232 -14.87 25.04 21.67
N ASP A 233 -14.18 24.40 20.73
CA ASP A 233 -13.05 23.52 21.02
C ASP A 233 -11.99 23.59 19.91
N GLU A 234 -10.90 22.86 20.07
CA GLU A 234 -9.86 22.69 19.07
C GLU A 234 -9.42 21.23 19.00
N GLY A 235 -9.05 20.77 17.81
CA GLY A 235 -8.59 19.39 17.67
C GLY A 235 -8.11 19.06 16.27
N TYR A 236 -7.72 17.80 16.08
CA TYR A 236 -7.34 17.31 14.78
C TYR A 236 -8.54 17.24 13.83
N PHE A 237 -8.24 17.64 12.61
CA PHE A 237 -9.05 17.59 11.42
C PHE A 237 -8.21 16.92 10.33
N ILE A 238 -8.73 16.88 9.10
CA ILE A 238 -8.10 16.35 7.86
C ILE A 238 -6.59 16.08 7.99
N ASP A 239 -6.22 14.80 7.90
CA ASP A 239 -4.83 14.32 7.85
C ASP A 239 -3.90 14.97 8.91
N ASP A 240 -4.39 15.02 10.17
CA ASP A 240 -3.71 15.58 11.36
C ASP A 240 -3.53 17.11 11.35
N THR A 241 -4.30 17.84 10.56
CA THR A 241 -4.33 19.30 10.59
C THR A 241 -5.08 19.79 11.83
N TRP A 242 -4.52 20.72 12.60
CA TRP A 242 -5.24 21.28 13.74
C TRP A 242 -6.30 22.29 13.29
N CYS A 243 -7.51 22.20 13.86
CA CYS A 243 -8.65 23.03 13.51
C CYS A 243 -9.31 23.66 14.75
N TYR A 244 -10.10 24.70 14.50
CA TYR A 244 -11.07 25.23 15.45
C TYR A 244 -12.43 24.57 15.19
N THR A 245 -13.08 24.14 16.25
CA THR A 245 -14.41 23.50 16.20
C THR A 245 -15.42 24.34 16.97
N ALA A 246 -16.65 24.41 16.47
CA ALA A 246 -17.78 24.90 17.23
C ALA A 246 -19.00 24.00 17.05
N THR A 247 -19.62 23.59 18.15
CA THR A 247 -20.90 22.88 18.18
C THR A 247 -21.97 23.87 18.61
N VAL A 248 -23.04 23.96 17.82
CA VAL A 248 -24.15 24.88 18.04
C VAL A 248 -25.43 24.09 18.15
N ASP A 249 -26.09 24.13 19.31
CA ASP A 249 -27.39 23.51 19.52
C ASP A 249 -28.47 24.57 19.67
N TYR A 250 -29.57 24.40 18.94
CA TYR A 250 -30.75 25.26 18.98
C TYR A 250 -32.00 24.48 18.55
N SER A 251 -33.20 25.01 18.80
CA SER A 251 -34.46 24.42 18.34
C SER A 251 -35.09 25.29 17.25
N ASP A 252 -35.65 24.65 16.21
CA ASP A 252 -36.36 25.31 15.10
C ASP A 252 -37.50 24.38 14.66
N ASP A 253 -38.70 24.91 14.38
CA ASP A 253 -39.83 24.16 13.79
C ASP A 253 -40.07 22.74 14.40
N GLU A 254 -40.18 22.62 15.73
CA GLU A 254 -40.44 21.37 16.47
C GLU A 254 -39.32 20.29 16.42
N ARG A 255 -38.08 20.66 16.09
CA ARG A 255 -36.90 19.77 16.13
C ARG A 255 -35.73 20.40 16.87
N ASP A 256 -34.90 19.56 17.48
CA ASP A 256 -33.60 19.98 18.00
C ASP A 256 -32.57 19.86 16.88
N VAL A 257 -31.77 20.90 16.69
CA VAL A 257 -30.76 21.01 15.63
C VAL A 257 -29.39 21.18 16.26
N THR A 258 -28.46 20.35 15.80
CA THR A 258 -27.03 20.47 16.09
C THR A 258 -26.31 20.82 14.79
N GLU A 259 -25.58 21.94 14.79
CA GLU A 259 -24.64 22.31 13.74
C GLU A 259 -23.20 22.24 14.26
N VAL A 260 -22.34 21.45 13.61
CA VAL A 260 -20.91 21.35 13.94
C VAL A 260 -20.09 22.00 12.82
N PHE A 261 -19.27 22.98 13.20
CA PHE A 261 -18.34 23.67 12.31
C PHE A 261 -16.91 23.25 12.63
N GLN A 262 -16.09 22.97 11.61
CA GLN A 262 -14.65 22.80 11.77
C GLN A 262 -13.92 23.66 10.75
N SER A 263 -12.97 24.47 11.19
CA SER A 263 -12.25 25.42 10.36
C SER A 263 -10.75 25.27 10.53
N ALA A 264 -10.05 24.98 9.43
CA ALA A 264 -8.60 24.77 9.43
C ALA A 264 -7.93 25.53 8.29
N GLU A 265 -6.66 25.89 8.47
CA GLU A 265 -5.82 26.36 7.35
C GLU A 265 -5.89 25.30 6.26
N TYR A 266 -6.12 25.75 5.02
CA TYR A 266 -6.04 24.90 3.84
C TYR A 266 -5.24 25.58 2.72
N ASN A 267 -3.95 25.26 2.59
CA ASN A 267 -3.03 25.66 1.52
C ASN A 267 -2.78 27.17 1.55
N ASP A 268 -3.53 27.92 0.74
CA ASP A 268 -3.51 29.38 0.66
C ASP A 268 -4.81 30.03 1.18
N GLY A 269 -5.68 29.26 1.83
CA GLY A 269 -6.93 29.73 2.43
C GLY A 269 -7.35 28.92 3.65
N VAL A 270 -8.65 28.77 3.83
CA VAL A 270 -9.28 28.04 4.94
C VAL A 270 -10.27 27.04 4.36
N LEU A 271 -10.25 25.81 4.85
CA LEU A 271 -11.33 24.85 4.59
C LEU A 271 -12.23 24.81 5.83
N ILE A 272 -13.53 25.00 5.61
CA ILE A 272 -14.54 24.93 6.66
C ILE A 272 -15.57 23.86 6.31
N THR A 273 -15.87 22.99 7.27
CA THR A 273 -16.98 22.05 7.22
C THR A 273 -18.13 22.56 8.08
N LYS A 274 -19.36 22.28 7.65
CA LYS A 274 -20.57 22.45 8.42
C LYS A 274 -21.37 21.15 8.33
N LEU A 275 -21.47 20.42 9.42
CA LEU A 275 -22.42 19.32 9.57
C LEU A 275 -23.68 19.88 10.21
N LYS A 276 -24.83 19.69 9.57
CA LYS A 276 -26.14 20.06 10.10
C LYS A 276 -26.98 18.80 10.26
N GLN A 277 -27.38 18.53 11.50
CA GLN A 277 -28.26 17.44 11.86
C GLN A 277 -29.41 17.99 12.70
N GLY A 278 -30.60 17.43 12.54
CA GLY A 278 -31.62 17.63 13.56
C GLY A 278 -32.57 16.46 13.70
N VAL A 279 -33.11 16.40 14.90
CA VAL A 279 -33.69 15.22 15.53
C VAL A 279 -35.06 15.56 16.11
N THR A 280 -35.91 14.55 16.26
CA THR A 280 -37.25 14.69 16.85
C THR A 280 -37.53 13.45 17.69
N ASP A 281 -38.38 13.57 18.71
CA ASP A 281 -38.77 12.46 19.59
C ASP A 281 -39.27 11.18 18.84
N GLU A 282 -39.68 11.30 17.58
CA GLU A 282 -40.22 10.20 16.76
C GLU A 282 -39.23 9.63 15.73
N ASN A 283 -38.00 10.14 15.59
CA ASN A 283 -37.06 9.65 14.60
C ASN A 283 -36.52 8.25 14.97
N ILE A 284 -37.11 7.20 14.41
CA ILE A 284 -36.68 5.80 14.61
C ILE A 284 -35.29 5.52 13.96
N LEU A 285 -34.77 6.46 13.14
CA LEU A 285 -33.57 6.30 12.32
C LEU A 285 -32.43 7.27 12.65
N GLU A 286 -32.47 7.98 13.79
CA GLU A 286 -31.45 9.00 14.15
C GLU A 286 -30.01 8.51 14.03
N GLY A 287 -29.75 7.28 14.49
CA GLY A 287 -28.42 6.68 14.40
C GLY A 287 -27.93 6.53 12.95
N PHE A 288 -28.77 6.07 12.04
CA PHE A 288 -28.34 5.80 10.65
C PHE A 288 -28.02 7.08 9.88
N MET A 289 -28.85 8.12 10.02
CA MET A 289 -28.59 9.41 9.38
C MET A 289 -27.36 10.09 9.98
N GLY A 290 -27.27 10.11 11.31
CA GLY A 290 -26.10 10.66 12.01
C GLY A 290 -24.82 9.97 11.56
N ASP A 291 -24.78 8.64 11.60
CA ASP A 291 -23.62 7.85 11.17
C ASP A 291 -23.23 8.17 9.71
N ALA A 292 -24.21 8.31 8.81
CA ALA A 292 -23.94 8.63 7.41
C ALA A 292 -23.37 10.06 7.21
N LEU A 293 -23.83 11.03 7.99
CA LEU A 293 -23.31 12.41 7.96
C LEU A 293 -21.92 12.49 8.57
N TRP A 294 -21.70 11.82 9.70
CA TRP A 294 -20.39 11.76 10.36
C TRP A 294 -19.36 11.02 9.49
N ASP A 295 -19.76 9.99 8.75
CA ASP A 295 -18.85 9.30 7.82
C ASP A 295 -18.24 10.24 6.77
N LEU A 296 -19.00 11.22 6.28
CA LEU A 296 -18.47 12.25 5.37
C LEU A 296 -17.39 13.10 6.06
N VAL A 297 -17.61 13.50 7.30
CA VAL A 297 -16.63 14.35 8.02
C VAL A 297 -15.39 13.53 8.41
N GLU A 298 -15.58 12.30 8.90
CA GLU A 298 -14.50 11.42 9.37
C GLU A 298 -13.61 10.87 8.25
N THR A 299 -14.14 10.75 7.03
CA THR A 299 -13.39 10.27 5.86
C THR A 299 -12.83 11.39 5.00
N LEU A 300 -13.03 12.65 5.41
CA LEU A 300 -12.46 13.80 4.73
C LEU A 300 -10.94 13.76 4.83
N SER A 301 -10.29 13.74 3.67
CA SER A 301 -8.84 13.64 3.51
C SER A 301 -8.41 14.57 2.37
N ALA A 302 -7.12 14.91 2.29
CA ALA A 302 -6.59 15.83 1.29
C ALA A 302 -5.32 15.31 0.63
N TYR A 303 -5.27 15.45 -0.70
CA TYR A 303 -4.04 15.26 -1.46
C TYR A 303 -3.22 16.55 -1.50
N GLN A 304 -1.90 16.40 -1.40
CA GLN A 304 -0.93 17.46 -1.70
C GLN A 304 -1.18 18.75 -0.91
N TYR A 305 -1.47 18.58 0.38
CA TYR A 305 -1.73 19.65 1.31
C TYR A 305 -0.43 20.29 1.84
N GLU A 306 -0.31 21.62 1.80
CA GLU A 306 0.85 22.34 2.35
C GLU A 306 0.85 22.30 3.89
N PRO A 307 2.01 22.17 4.55
CA PRO A 307 2.07 22.19 6.01
C PRO A 307 1.42 23.44 6.61
N GLN A 308 0.65 23.26 7.69
CA GLN A 308 0.02 24.34 8.44
C GLN A 308 1.07 25.34 8.94
N LYS A 309 0.82 26.64 8.71
CA LYS A 309 1.71 27.74 9.09
C LYS A 309 1.20 28.50 10.30
N GLN A 310 -0.10 28.46 10.58
CA GLN A 310 -0.76 29.21 11.65
C GLN A 310 -0.04 29.09 13.00
N PHE A 311 0.48 27.90 13.33
CA PHE A 311 1.13 27.64 14.61
C PHE A 311 2.66 27.48 14.53
N ALA A 312 3.30 27.84 13.42
CA ALA A 312 4.72 27.55 13.18
C ALA A 312 5.69 28.17 14.21
N ASN A 313 5.26 29.17 14.98
CA ASN A 313 6.05 29.81 16.04
C ASN A 313 5.91 29.13 17.43
N VAL A 314 4.91 28.27 17.63
CA VAL A 314 4.63 27.63 18.92
C VAL A 314 5.59 26.49 19.25
N PRO A 315 5.96 25.58 18.32
CA PRO A 315 6.83 24.46 18.63
C PRO A 315 8.20 24.88 19.17
N GLY A 316 8.72 24.11 20.13
CA GLY A 316 10.05 24.26 20.70
C GLY A 316 10.14 23.80 22.16
N THR A 317 11.35 23.87 22.69
CA THR A 317 11.61 23.56 24.10
C THR A 317 11.66 24.85 24.92
N TYR A 318 10.78 24.94 25.92
CA TYR A 318 10.65 26.05 26.85
C TYR A 318 11.16 25.63 28.22
N THR A 319 12.03 26.43 28.83
CA THR A 319 12.69 26.09 30.10
C THR A 319 12.48 27.16 31.17
N ARG A 320 12.42 26.73 32.43
CA ARG A 320 12.41 27.60 33.61
C ARG A 320 13.33 27.02 34.67
N GLU A 321 14.20 27.85 35.25
CA GLU A 321 15.00 27.45 36.42
C GLU A 321 14.04 27.11 37.58
N SER A 322 14.04 25.86 38.03
CA SER A 322 13.28 25.50 39.23
C SER A 322 13.96 26.11 40.45
N GLY A 323 13.23 26.37 41.54
CA GLY A 323 13.81 26.89 42.79
C GLY A 323 14.77 25.94 43.51
N SER A 324 15.20 24.83 42.89
CA SER A 324 16.15 23.84 43.41
C SER A 324 17.46 23.87 42.62
N GLU A 325 18.61 23.68 43.28
CA GLU A 325 19.95 23.96 42.72
C GLU A 325 20.33 23.19 41.44
N ASP A 326 19.55 22.19 40.97
CA ASP A 326 19.90 21.36 39.81
C ASP A 326 18.72 20.88 38.92
N ALA A 327 17.47 21.34 39.12
CA ALA A 327 16.33 20.93 38.28
C ALA A 327 15.82 22.08 37.38
N VAL A 328 15.52 21.76 36.11
CA VAL A 328 14.97 22.68 35.13
C VAL A 328 13.59 22.17 34.73
N ASP A 329 12.56 22.97 34.98
CA ASP A 329 11.21 22.67 34.51
C ASP A 329 11.19 22.90 33.01
N THR A 330 10.60 21.97 32.25
CA THR A 330 10.63 21.98 30.78
C THR A 330 9.24 21.77 30.20
N ILE A 331 8.89 22.52 29.16
CA ILE A 331 7.74 22.27 28.30
C ILE A 331 8.27 22.04 26.88
N ILE A 332 7.90 20.92 26.26
CA ILE A 332 8.26 20.60 24.89
C ILE A 332 6.97 20.59 24.08
N LEU A 333 6.87 21.45 23.07
CA LEU A 333 5.75 21.50 22.13
C LEU A 333 6.28 21.13 20.75
N ARG A 334 5.72 20.12 20.12
CA ARG A 334 6.13 19.61 18.80
C ARG A 334 5.23 20.19 17.70
N PRO A 335 5.69 20.22 16.43
CA PRO A 335 4.89 20.73 15.30
C PRO A 335 3.56 20.03 15.07
N ASP A 336 3.44 18.78 15.50
CA ASP A 336 2.25 17.94 15.36
C ASP A 336 1.31 18.05 16.57
N HIS A 337 1.21 19.21 17.21
CA HIS A 337 0.28 19.46 18.34
C HIS A 337 0.41 18.56 19.57
N LEU A 338 1.46 17.72 19.60
CA LEU A 338 1.84 16.90 20.74
C LEU A 338 2.93 17.58 21.56
N GLY A 339 3.00 17.25 22.84
CA GLY A 339 4.00 17.83 23.73
C GLY A 339 4.06 17.17 25.09
N SER A 340 4.90 17.74 25.95
CA SER A 340 4.97 17.33 27.35
C SER A 340 5.35 18.48 28.28
N ILE A 341 4.84 18.41 29.51
CA ILE A 341 5.23 19.26 30.62
C ILE A 341 6.04 18.42 31.60
N THR A 342 7.22 18.87 31.99
CA THR A 342 8.10 18.18 32.94
C THR A 342 8.46 19.11 34.09
N PHE A 343 7.90 18.81 35.27
CA PHE A 343 8.27 19.45 36.54
C PHE A 343 9.08 18.48 37.42
N GLN A 344 8.40 17.45 37.93
CA GLN A 344 8.99 16.30 38.62
C GLN A 344 8.81 15.05 37.78
N ASP A 345 7.58 14.85 37.30
CA ASP A 345 7.19 13.82 36.35
C ASP A 345 6.91 14.46 34.99
N ARG A 346 7.05 13.67 33.92
CA ARG A 346 6.68 14.05 32.55
C ARG A 346 5.18 13.81 32.35
N ILE A 347 4.46 14.82 31.90
CA ILE A 347 3.02 14.81 31.65
C ILE A 347 2.81 15.04 30.14
N PRO A 348 2.31 14.06 29.39
CA PRO A 348 2.00 14.25 27.97
C PRO A 348 0.78 15.13 27.77
N VAL A 349 0.85 16.04 26.80
CA VAL A 349 -0.21 17.00 26.50
C VAL A 349 -0.45 17.13 24.99
N TYR A 350 -1.68 17.45 24.62
CA TYR A 350 -1.98 18.17 23.38
C TYR A 350 -1.82 19.67 23.63
N TRP A 351 -1.39 20.43 22.63
CA TRP A 351 -1.38 21.89 22.72
C TRP A 351 -2.25 22.51 21.62
N GLY A 352 -3.17 23.37 22.03
CA GLY A 352 -3.99 24.20 21.16
C GLY A 352 -3.51 25.65 21.15
N SER A 353 -4.35 26.56 20.65
CA SER A 353 -4.01 27.98 20.51
C SER A 353 -3.84 28.70 21.85
N THR A 354 -4.51 28.22 22.91
CA THR A 354 -4.54 28.87 24.24
C THR A 354 -4.37 27.92 25.43
N ALA A 355 -4.38 26.60 25.22
CA ALA A 355 -4.31 25.64 26.32
C ALA A 355 -3.41 24.43 26.01
N LEU A 356 -2.85 23.85 27.07
CA LEU A 356 -2.21 22.52 27.08
C LEU A 356 -3.15 21.54 27.78
N THR A 357 -3.62 20.50 27.09
CA THR A 357 -4.57 19.51 27.60
C THR A 357 -3.87 18.18 27.84
N GLU A 358 -3.95 17.63 29.06
CA GLU A 358 -3.34 16.34 29.38
C GLU A 358 -3.94 15.20 28.54
N LYS A 359 -3.10 14.32 27.97
CA LYS A 359 -3.58 13.19 27.15
C LYS A 359 -4.44 12.17 27.93
N ASN A 360 -4.12 11.98 29.21
CA ASN A 360 -4.69 10.92 30.04
C ASN A 360 -5.55 11.46 31.21
N ALA A 361 -5.89 12.75 31.18
CA ALA A 361 -6.70 13.40 32.20
C ALA A 361 -7.54 14.52 31.58
N GLU A 362 -8.69 14.82 32.18
CA GLU A 362 -9.56 15.94 31.76
C GLU A 362 -9.04 17.31 32.23
N ARG A 363 -7.72 17.48 32.30
CA ARG A 363 -7.10 18.69 32.84
C ARG A 363 -6.43 19.49 31.73
N SER A 364 -6.80 20.76 31.65
CA SER A 364 -6.20 21.72 30.74
C SER A 364 -5.56 22.88 31.50
N TYR A 365 -4.48 23.41 30.92
CA TYR A 365 -3.71 24.53 31.45
C TYR A 365 -3.69 25.65 30.44
N GLU A 366 -4.26 26.79 30.76
CA GLU A 366 -4.17 27.97 29.91
C GLU A 366 -2.72 28.45 29.80
N TYR A 367 -2.34 28.92 28.62
CA TYR A 367 -1.05 29.56 28.41
C TYR A 367 -1.15 30.77 27.49
N THR A 368 -0.17 31.66 27.60
CA THR A 368 0.03 32.75 26.64
C THR A 368 1.43 32.69 26.07
N LEU A 369 1.56 33.07 24.80
CA LEU A 369 2.84 33.11 24.08
C LEU A 369 3.16 34.56 23.63
N ASP A 370 4.29 35.08 24.08
CA ASP A 370 4.84 36.38 23.65
C ASP A 370 6.29 36.21 23.17
N GLY A 371 6.44 36.05 21.85
CA GLY A 371 7.70 35.69 21.20
C GLY A 371 8.25 34.38 21.76
N ASP A 372 9.45 34.43 22.35
CA ASP A 372 10.13 33.27 22.96
C ASP A 372 9.74 33.05 24.43
N THR A 373 8.61 33.63 24.88
CA THR A 373 8.14 33.54 26.27
C THR A 373 6.81 32.84 26.32
N LEU A 374 6.76 31.71 27.04
CA LEU A 374 5.52 31.00 27.33
C LEU A 374 5.16 31.22 28.81
N VAL A 375 3.96 31.70 29.09
CA VAL A 375 3.43 31.83 30.46
C VAL A 375 2.33 30.79 30.64
N LEU A 376 2.57 29.80 31.49
CA LEU A 376 1.62 28.75 31.82
C LEU A 376 0.87 29.10 33.11
N HIS A 377 -0.46 29.09 33.08
CA HIS A 377 -1.30 29.25 34.25
C HIS A 377 -1.48 27.90 34.94
N TYR A 378 -0.75 27.66 36.03
CA TYR A 378 -0.68 26.37 36.71
C TYR A 378 -1.01 26.53 38.21
N ASP A 379 -2.06 25.84 38.67
CA ASP A 379 -2.51 25.83 40.07
C ASP A 379 -2.70 27.25 40.70
N GLY A 380 -3.18 28.19 39.88
CA GLY A 380 -3.40 29.58 40.28
C GLY A 380 -2.16 30.48 40.30
N GLU A 381 -1.02 29.99 39.78
CA GLU A 381 0.21 30.76 39.60
C GLU A 381 0.63 30.85 38.13
N ASP A 382 1.27 31.97 37.76
CA ASP A 382 1.81 32.18 36.41
C ASP A 382 3.28 31.75 36.36
N LEU A 383 3.54 30.65 35.65
CA LEU A 383 4.88 30.10 35.47
C LEU A 383 5.45 30.56 34.12
N THR A 384 6.50 31.38 34.16
CA THR A 384 7.15 31.88 32.94
C THR A 384 8.31 30.99 32.49
N PHE A 385 8.26 30.55 31.24
CA PHE A 385 9.29 29.77 30.57
C PHE A 385 9.91 30.57 29.41
N LYS A 386 11.16 30.24 29.07
CA LYS A 386 11.88 30.82 27.92
C LYS A 386 12.23 29.75 26.91
N LYS A 387 11.96 30.03 25.63
CA LYS A 387 12.34 29.16 24.52
C LYS A 387 13.86 29.03 24.47
N SER A 388 14.36 27.80 24.39
CA SER A 388 15.78 27.48 24.34
C SER A 388 16.34 27.79 22.94
N GLU A 389 17.51 28.43 22.87
CA GLU A 389 18.22 28.68 21.60
C GLU A 389 18.93 27.41 21.05
N ASP A 390 19.17 26.41 21.91
CA ASP A 390 20.07 25.27 21.63
C ASP A 390 19.32 23.95 21.33
N GLN A 391 17.99 23.96 21.24
CA GLN A 391 17.18 22.76 21.02
C GLN A 391 16.03 23.03 20.04
N THR A 392 16.31 22.94 18.74
CA THR A 392 15.29 22.41 17.82
C THR A 392 15.21 20.92 18.14
N ALA A 393 14.35 20.55 19.08
CA ALA A 393 14.04 19.16 19.33
C ALA A 393 13.32 18.60 18.10
N GLU A 394 14.05 18.23 17.05
CA GLU A 394 13.67 17.03 16.32
C GLU A 394 13.95 15.86 17.27
N GLU A 395 13.11 15.74 18.30
CA GLU A 395 13.03 14.49 19.05
C GLU A 395 12.68 13.42 18.03
N ASN A 396 13.48 12.35 18.00
CA ASN A 396 13.14 11.19 17.19
C ASN A 396 11.79 10.67 17.72
N PRO A 397 10.67 10.83 16.96
CA PRO A 397 9.34 10.48 17.46
C PRO A 397 9.26 8.99 17.81
N TYR A 398 10.08 8.17 17.15
CA TYR A 398 10.20 6.73 17.36
C TYR A 398 10.93 6.35 18.66
N THR A 399 11.36 7.34 19.45
CA THR A 399 11.91 7.16 20.81
C THR A 399 11.10 7.88 21.89
N ASP A 400 10.04 8.61 21.51
CA ASP A 400 9.11 9.23 22.45
C ASP A 400 8.28 8.12 23.14
N PRO A 401 8.34 7.99 24.47
CA PRO A 401 7.63 6.92 25.18
C PRO A 401 6.13 6.85 24.88
N ASP A 402 5.44 7.97 24.69
CA ASP A 402 3.98 7.95 24.49
C ASP A 402 3.63 7.44 23.09
N TYR A 403 4.34 7.93 22.07
CA TYR A 403 4.18 7.43 20.70
C TYR A 403 4.53 5.94 20.62
N VAL A 404 5.64 5.54 21.25
CA VAL A 404 6.09 4.15 21.28
C VAL A 404 5.09 3.25 22.01
N ASP A 405 4.51 3.70 23.12
CA ASP A 405 3.52 2.93 23.88
C ASP A 405 2.19 2.79 23.10
N GLU A 406 1.71 3.87 22.46
CA GLU A 406 0.53 3.85 21.58
C GLU A 406 0.74 2.91 20.39
N LEU A 407 1.86 3.04 19.69
CA LEU A 407 2.22 2.17 18.56
C LEU A 407 2.37 0.70 18.99
N ASN A 408 3.02 0.42 20.12
CA ASN A 408 3.15 -0.94 20.63
C ASN A 408 1.79 -1.53 21.02
N LYS A 409 0.86 -0.73 21.53
CA LYS A 409 -0.51 -1.18 21.82
C LYS A 409 -1.23 -1.57 20.52
N GLU A 410 -1.07 -0.80 19.46
CA GLU A 410 -1.61 -1.12 18.15
C GLU A 410 -0.99 -2.40 17.57
N ILE A 411 0.34 -2.48 17.52
CA ILE A 411 1.09 -3.67 17.08
C ILE A 411 0.61 -4.92 17.81
N ASN A 412 0.48 -4.85 19.14
CA ASN A 412 -0.01 -5.98 19.94
C ASN A 412 -1.46 -6.34 19.61
N THR A 413 -2.32 -5.35 19.39
CA THR A 413 -3.73 -5.58 19.02
C THR A 413 -3.81 -6.32 17.68
N LEU A 414 -3.12 -5.83 16.66
CA LEU A 414 -3.13 -6.39 15.33
C LEU A 414 -2.47 -7.79 15.25
N TYR A 415 -1.39 -8.03 16.00
CA TYR A 415 -0.79 -9.37 16.05
C TYR A 415 -1.72 -10.44 16.65
N ASN A 416 -2.58 -10.03 17.60
CA ASN A 416 -3.52 -10.91 18.29
C ASN A 416 -4.87 -11.05 17.58
N ASP A 417 -5.03 -10.44 16.39
CA ASP A 417 -6.26 -10.58 15.63
C ASP A 417 -6.48 -12.03 15.14
N GLY A 418 -7.73 -12.38 14.84
CA GLY A 418 -8.15 -13.72 14.45
C GLY A 418 -7.54 -14.24 13.14
N PRO A 419 -7.86 -15.48 12.74
CA PRO A 419 -7.55 -16.00 11.40
C PRO A 419 -8.39 -15.30 10.32
N GLY A 420 -8.09 -15.57 9.06
CA GLY A 420 -8.76 -14.99 7.90
C GLY A 420 -8.01 -13.80 7.30
N LYS A 421 -8.43 -13.39 6.10
CA LYS A 421 -7.72 -12.38 5.28
C LYS A 421 -7.43 -11.09 6.05
N ILE A 422 -8.42 -10.51 6.74
CA ILE A 422 -8.25 -9.27 7.51
C ILE A 422 -7.24 -9.47 8.64
N GLY A 423 -7.39 -10.54 9.43
CA GLY A 423 -6.45 -10.84 10.51
C GLY A 423 -5.02 -11.15 10.04
N ARG A 424 -4.83 -11.61 8.79
CA ARG A 424 -3.49 -11.73 8.16
C ARG A 424 -2.94 -10.37 7.75
N VAL A 425 -3.78 -9.50 7.17
CA VAL A 425 -3.42 -8.12 6.85
C VAL A 425 -2.99 -7.36 8.11
N HIS A 426 -3.76 -7.44 9.19
CA HIS A 426 -3.41 -6.85 10.48
C HIS A 426 -2.06 -7.34 11.01
N LYS A 427 -1.82 -8.66 10.99
CA LYS A 427 -0.52 -9.21 11.39
C LYS A 427 0.64 -8.72 10.52
N MET A 428 0.42 -8.48 9.22
CA MET A 428 1.46 -7.94 8.33
C MET A 428 1.71 -6.45 8.58
N GLN A 429 0.65 -5.66 8.83
CA GLN A 429 0.78 -4.28 9.28
C GLN A 429 1.56 -4.20 10.59
N ALA A 430 1.22 -5.03 11.58
CA ALA A 430 1.94 -5.13 12.85
C ALA A 430 3.43 -5.44 12.66
N PHE A 431 3.76 -6.36 11.76
CA PHE A 431 5.13 -6.75 11.46
C PHE A 431 5.95 -5.61 10.83
N ILE A 432 5.36 -4.91 9.86
CA ILE A 432 6.00 -3.76 9.21
C ILE A 432 6.17 -2.61 10.22
N MET A 433 5.17 -2.36 11.07
CA MET A 433 5.24 -1.34 12.11
C MET A 433 6.32 -1.63 13.15
N GLU A 434 6.42 -2.88 13.64
CA GLU A 434 7.48 -3.31 14.56
C GLU A 434 8.87 -3.14 13.94
N LEU A 435 9.03 -3.56 12.68
CA LEU A 435 10.28 -3.42 11.93
C LEU A 435 10.67 -1.95 11.75
N ALA A 436 9.71 -1.12 11.32
CA ALA A 436 9.91 0.30 11.08
C ALA A 436 10.25 1.04 12.38
N LEU A 437 9.55 0.75 13.49
CA LEU A 437 9.86 1.29 14.80
C LEU A 437 11.28 0.91 15.23
N HIS A 438 11.66 -0.37 15.11
CA HIS A 438 12.99 -0.85 15.48
C HIS A 438 14.10 -0.17 14.68
N ALA A 439 13.91 0.02 13.37
CA ALA A 439 14.89 0.66 12.51
C ALA A 439 14.94 2.18 12.74
N LYS A 440 13.79 2.85 12.75
CA LYS A 440 13.71 4.31 12.84
C LYS A 440 14.01 4.86 14.23
N ALA A 441 13.86 4.05 15.30
CA ALA A 441 14.38 4.40 16.62
C ALA A 441 15.91 4.51 16.64
N GLN A 442 16.62 3.77 15.77
CA GLN A 442 18.08 3.82 15.63
C GLN A 442 18.52 4.89 14.62
N ASP A 443 17.80 5.01 13.51
CA ASP A 443 18.01 6.03 12.47
C ASP A 443 16.65 6.59 11.99
N PRO A 444 16.21 7.76 12.47
CA PRO A 444 14.90 8.32 12.12
C PRO A 444 14.74 8.60 10.62
N ASN A 445 15.84 8.68 9.86
CA ASN A 445 15.81 8.90 8.42
C ASN A 445 15.72 7.59 7.62
N PHE A 446 15.80 6.43 8.27
CA PHE A 446 15.75 5.13 7.60
C PHE A 446 14.43 4.94 6.86
N LYS A 447 14.50 4.55 5.58
CA LYS A 447 13.35 4.43 4.70
C LYS A 447 12.75 3.03 4.71
N VAL A 448 11.43 2.94 4.71
CA VAL A 448 10.69 1.68 4.61
C VAL A 448 9.83 1.71 3.36
N ILE A 449 10.09 0.78 2.43
CA ILE A 449 9.34 0.63 1.18
C ILE A 449 8.71 -0.75 1.15
N VAL A 450 7.41 -0.84 0.89
CA VAL A 450 6.67 -2.11 0.86
C VAL A 450 6.39 -2.54 -0.58
N GLN A 451 6.76 -3.77 -0.96
CA GLN A 451 6.50 -4.32 -2.28
C GLN A 451 5.12 -5.00 -2.36
N ASN A 452 4.44 -4.85 -3.52
CA ASN A 452 3.20 -5.53 -3.95
C ASN A 452 1.95 -5.33 -3.07
N ALA A 453 2.07 -4.70 -1.90
CA ALA A 453 1.01 -4.63 -0.91
C ALA A 453 0.64 -3.20 -0.50
N ALA A 454 0.42 -2.29 -1.47
CA ALA A 454 -0.04 -0.92 -1.17
C ALA A 454 -1.35 -0.87 -0.36
N ILE A 455 -2.16 -1.94 -0.43
CA ILE A 455 -3.35 -2.10 0.42
C ILE A 455 -3.02 -2.01 1.93
N LEU A 456 -1.81 -2.33 2.36
CA LEU A 456 -1.41 -2.28 3.77
C LEU A 456 -1.32 -0.84 4.30
N GLY A 457 -1.35 0.17 3.44
CA GLY A 457 -1.48 1.57 3.83
C GLY A 457 -2.85 1.93 4.40
N TYR A 458 -3.85 1.05 4.30
CA TYR A 458 -5.23 1.32 4.69
C TYR A 458 -5.72 0.41 5.80
N LYS A 459 -6.71 0.89 6.57
CA LYS A 459 -7.36 0.09 7.62
C LYS A 459 -7.98 -1.18 7.02
N ASP A 460 -7.80 -2.33 7.67
CA ASP A 460 -8.21 -3.66 7.19
C ASP A 460 -7.68 -4.07 5.79
N GLY A 461 -6.72 -3.34 5.23
CA GLY A 461 -6.26 -3.56 3.85
C GLY A 461 -7.23 -3.06 2.79
N LYS A 462 -8.07 -2.08 3.12
CA LYS A 462 -9.17 -1.59 2.29
C LYS A 462 -9.11 -0.08 2.13
N ILE A 463 -8.92 0.38 0.90
CA ILE A 463 -8.86 1.82 0.58
C ILE A 463 -10.12 2.56 1.05
N GLU A 464 -11.28 1.90 0.95
CA GLU A 464 -12.56 2.44 1.42
C GLU A 464 -12.59 2.74 2.91
N ASN A 465 -11.72 2.13 3.73
CA ASN A 465 -11.68 2.35 5.18
C ASN A 465 -10.71 3.48 5.60
N GLY A 466 -10.10 4.17 4.63
CA GLY A 466 -9.14 5.24 4.87
C GLY A 466 -7.75 4.73 5.27
N GLU A 467 -6.78 5.66 5.32
CA GLU A 467 -5.39 5.31 5.66
C GLU A 467 -5.29 4.79 7.10
N HIS A 468 -4.39 3.84 7.29
CA HIS A 468 -4.05 3.33 8.60
C HIS A 468 -3.07 4.31 9.28
N HIS A 469 -3.49 4.86 10.43
CA HIS A 469 -2.82 5.95 11.14
C HIS A 469 -1.30 5.78 11.26
N PHE A 470 -0.80 4.64 11.76
CA PHE A 470 0.65 4.44 11.90
C PHE A 470 1.38 4.04 10.61
N MET A 471 0.73 3.27 9.73
CA MET A 471 1.33 2.84 8.46
C MET A 471 1.63 4.05 7.57
N LYS A 472 0.73 5.04 7.57
CA LYS A 472 0.92 6.29 6.83
C LYS A 472 2.20 7.02 7.26
N ASP A 473 2.63 6.92 8.51
CA ASP A 473 3.82 7.65 8.99
C ASP A 473 5.10 6.81 8.91
N LEU A 474 4.97 5.50 9.10
CA LEU A 474 6.12 4.59 9.17
C LEU A 474 6.59 4.09 7.80
N VAL A 475 5.72 4.07 6.79
CA VAL A 475 6.04 3.63 5.42
C VAL A 475 6.34 4.85 4.54
N ASP A 476 7.54 4.91 3.99
CA ASP A 476 8.00 6.01 3.13
C ASP A 476 7.61 5.83 1.65
N GLY A 477 7.28 4.60 1.24
CA GLY A 477 6.88 4.32 -0.12
C GLY A 477 6.35 2.91 -0.37
N TYR A 478 5.85 2.71 -1.58
CA TYR A 478 5.39 1.42 -2.08
C TYR A 478 6.07 1.11 -3.40
N SER A 479 6.27 -0.17 -3.68
CA SER A 479 6.76 -0.59 -4.99
C SER A 479 5.99 -1.77 -5.51
N VAL A 480 6.00 -1.96 -6.82
CA VAL A 480 5.24 -3.04 -7.43
C VAL A 480 5.85 -3.52 -8.74
N GLU A 481 5.57 -4.76 -9.11
CA GLU A 481 5.92 -5.29 -10.43
C GLU A 481 4.65 -5.48 -11.29
N GLY A 482 4.67 -4.92 -12.49
CA GLY A 482 3.66 -5.13 -13.54
C GLY A 482 2.34 -4.38 -13.38
N VAL A 483 2.16 -3.58 -12.32
CA VAL A 483 0.87 -2.95 -12.03
C VAL A 483 0.62 -1.71 -12.89
N VAL A 484 1.64 -0.93 -13.22
CA VAL A 484 1.46 0.16 -14.20
C VAL A 484 1.04 -0.42 -15.55
N GLY A 485 1.69 -1.51 -15.99
CA GLY A 485 1.29 -2.25 -17.18
C GLY A 485 1.54 -1.50 -18.49
N LYS A 486 1.07 -2.09 -19.60
CA LYS A 486 1.40 -1.69 -20.98
C LYS A 486 0.20 -1.27 -21.85
N GLY A 487 -0.99 -1.24 -21.27
CA GLY A 487 -2.23 -0.81 -21.95
C GLY A 487 -2.32 0.72 -22.09
N THR A 488 -3.35 1.22 -22.77
CA THR A 488 -3.49 2.66 -23.07
C THR A 488 -4.41 3.45 -22.13
N SER A 489 -5.18 2.75 -21.28
CA SER A 489 -6.05 3.41 -20.29
C SER A 489 -5.22 4.21 -19.28
N LEU A 490 -5.66 5.43 -18.99
CA LEU A 490 -5.13 6.27 -17.91
C LEU A 490 -6.00 6.23 -16.66
N GLU A 491 -7.14 5.54 -16.71
CA GLU A 491 -7.98 5.32 -15.53
C GLU A 491 -7.48 4.04 -14.82
N PRO A 492 -7.08 4.13 -13.53
CA PRO A 492 -6.59 2.98 -12.79
C PRO A 492 -7.72 1.99 -12.51
N GLY A 493 -7.44 0.70 -12.68
CA GLY A 493 -8.29 -0.40 -12.25
C GLY A 493 -8.10 -0.73 -10.76
N TYR A 494 -8.82 -1.75 -10.28
CA TYR A 494 -8.86 -2.12 -8.86
C TYR A 494 -7.47 -2.31 -8.21
N PHE A 495 -6.58 -3.04 -8.89
CA PHE A 495 -5.25 -3.34 -8.36
C PHE A 495 -4.28 -2.15 -8.44
N GLN A 496 -4.57 -1.15 -9.30
CA GLN A 496 -3.75 0.04 -9.48
C GLN A 496 -4.13 1.15 -8.51
N GLU A 497 -5.41 1.24 -8.16
CA GLU A 497 -6.00 2.31 -7.36
C GLU A 497 -5.27 2.57 -6.03
N PRO A 498 -4.91 1.57 -5.20
CA PRO A 498 -4.10 1.80 -4.00
C PRO A 498 -2.75 2.47 -4.26
N TYR A 499 -2.08 2.13 -5.36
CA TYR A 499 -0.77 2.71 -5.71
C TYR A 499 -0.90 4.15 -6.21
N VAL A 500 -1.92 4.41 -7.03
CA VAL A 500 -2.19 5.77 -7.52
C VAL A 500 -2.61 6.68 -6.37
N ASP A 501 -3.43 6.19 -5.45
CA ASP A 501 -3.84 6.94 -4.26
C ASP A 501 -2.64 7.28 -3.36
N GLN A 502 -1.79 6.29 -3.03
CA GLN A 502 -0.57 6.54 -2.26
C GLN A 502 0.40 7.51 -2.95
N ALA A 503 0.53 7.45 -4.29
CA ALA A 503 1.33 8.42 -5.05
C ALA A 503 0.74 9.84 -4.97
N LYS A 504 -0.59 9.99 -5.08
CA LYS A 504 -1.26 11.28 -4.89
C LYS A 504 -1.07 11.86 -3.49
N ARG A 505 -1.02 10.99 -2.47
CA ARG A 505 -0.72 11.32 -1.07
C ARG A 505 0.76 11.65 -0.82
N GLY A 506 1.59 11.65 -1.86
CA GLY A 506 2.99 12.05 -1.78
C GLY A 506 3.94 10.95 -1.36
N LYS A 507 3.50 9.69 -1.28
CA LYS A 507 4.41 8.55 -1.13
C LYS A 507 5.24 8.34 -2.37
N PHE A 508 6.45 7.85 -2.17
CA PHE A 508 7.23 7.33 -3.28
C PHE A 508 6.62 6.02 -3.75
N VAL A 509 6.12 6.00 -4.98
CA VAL A 509 5.60 4.79 -5.60
C VAL A 509 6.45 4.44 -6.81
N SER A 510 7.01 3.24 -6.84
CA SER A 510 7.85 2.74 -7.94
C SER A 510 7.27 1.49 -8.60
N ASP A 511 7.43 1.37 -9.91
CA ASP A 511 6.97 0.18 -10.65
C ASP A 511 8.04 -0.36 -11.59
N THR A 512 8.12 -1.69 -11.71
CA THR A 512 8.79 -2.34 -12.85
C THR A 512 7.81 -3.12 -13.71
N THR A 513 7.69 -2.78 -14.99
CA THR A 513 6.81 -3.48 -15.94
C THR A 513 7.61 -3.98 -17.12
N ALA A 514 7.36 -5.23 -17.54
CA ALA A 514 7.96 -5.79 -18.75
C ALA A 514 7.37 -5.16 -20.02
N VAL A 515 8.24 -4.66 -20.89
CA VAL A 515 7.90 -4.01 -22.17
C VAL A 515 8.72 -4.61 -23.31
N ARG A 516 8.02 -4.97 -24.40
CA ARG A 516 8.60 -5.71 -25.53
C ARG A 516 8.64 -4.94 -26.84
N THR A 517 7.98 -3.78 -26.92
CA THR A 517 7.94 -2.92 -28.12
C THR A 517 8.03 -1.43 -27.74
N GLU A 518 8.44 -0.55 -28.66
CA GLU A 518 8.42 0.92 -28.44
C GLU A 518 7.04 1.44 -28.01
N GLU A 519 5.96 0.85 -28.55
CA GLU A 519 4.59 1.23 -28.20
C GLU A 519 4.26 0.88 -26.75
N GLN A 520 4.65 -0.32 -26.29
CA GLN A 520 4.46 -0.73 -24.90
C GLN A 520 5.26 0.15 -23.93
N LEU A 521 6.52 0.45 -24.26
CA LEU A 521 7.36 1.36 -23.47
C LEU A 521 6.71 2.74 -23.35
N LYS A 522 6.23 3.30 -24.46
CA LYS A 522 5.54 4.59 -24.47
C LYS A 522 4.27 4.57 -23.62
N ASN A 523 3.44 3.53 -23.74
CA ASN A 523 2.21 3.41 -22.96
C ASN A 523 2.49 3.31 -21.46
N TYR A 524 3.48 2.48 -21.09
CA TYR A 524 3.95 2.33 -19.72
C TYR A 524 4.39 3.67 -19.13
N LEU A 525 5.29 4.39 -19.80
CA LEU A 525 5.79 5.69 -19.32
C LEU A 525 4.66 6.74 -19.23
N THR A 526 3.74 6.76 -20.20
CA THR A 526 2.58 7.68 -20.17
C THR A 526 1.67 7.43 -18.97
N ARG A 527 1.45 6.15 -18.60
CA ARG A 527 0.66 5.79 -17.42
C ARG A 527 1.39 6.10 -16.13
N ALA A 528 2.68 5.77 -16.05
CA ALA A 528 3.53 6.12 -14.91
C ALA A 528 3.47 7.63 -14.64
N ASP A 529 3.60 8.47 -15.68
CA ASP A 529 3.44 9.93 -15.59
C ASP A 529 2.06 10.35 -15.11
N ALA A 530 0.99 9.78 -15.70
CA ALA A 530 -0.38 10.11 -15.32
C ALA A 530 -0.70 9.76 -13.87
N TRP A 531 -0.03 8.76 -13.31
CA TRP A 531 -0.29 8.23 -11.97
C TRP A 531 0.73 8.69 -10.92
N GLY A 532 1.72 9.48 -11.30
CA GLY A 532 2.79 9.91 -10.39
C GLY A 532 3.69 8.76 -9.92
N ILE A 533 3.72 7.65 -10.67
CA ILE A 533 4.52 6.47 -10.34
C ILE A 533 5.89 6.59 -11.01
N THR A 534 6.95 6.29 -10.27
CA THR A 534 8.33 6.32 -10.75
C THR A 534 8.62 5.03 -11.54
N PRO A 535 8.96 5.11 -12.84
CA PRO A 535 9.10 3.92 -13.68
C PRO A 535 10.52 3.36 -13.77
N PHE A 536 10.64 2.04 -13.89
CA PHE A 536 11.83 1.32 -14.35
C PHE A 536 11.40 0.16 -15.29
N PRO A 537 11.42 0.37 -16.62
CA PRO A 537 10.92 -0.63 -17.57
C PRO A 537 11.86 -1.84 -17.67
N LYS A 538 11.31 -3.06 -17.58
CA LYS A 538 12.03 -4.31 -17.87
C LYS A 538 11.96 -4.57 -19.38
N VAL A 539 13.04 -4.26 -20.10
CA VAL A 539 13.08 -4.31 -21.57
C VAL A 539 13.34 -5.73 -22.05
N GLY A 540 12.42 -6.29 -22.86
CA GLY A 540 12.51 -7.62 -23.47
C GLY A 540 12.12 -7.62 -24.96
N GLY A 541 12.12 -8.81 -25.57
CA GLY A 541 11.60 -9.04 -26.93
C GLY A 541 12.26 -8.18 -28.02
N GLU A 542 11.47 -7.76 -29.01
CA GLU A 542 11.96 -6.93 -30.14
C GLU A 542 12.64 -5.64 -29.68
N LEU A 543 12.05 -4.96 -28.69
CA LEU A 543 12.60 -3.71 -28.13
C LEU A 543 14.00 -3.92 -27.53
N ALA A 544 14.25 -5.06 -26.90
CA ALA A 544 15.58 -5.36 -26.35
C ALA A 544 16.65 -5.43 -27.44
N GLN A 545 16.33 -5.97 -28.63
CA GLN A 545 17.27 -5.98 -29.76
C GLN A 545 17.42 -4.59 -30.39
N GLU A 546 16.37 -3.78 -30.41
CA GLU A 546 16.45 -2.40 -30.90
C GLU A 546 17.36 -1.53 -30.03
N LEU A 547 17.26 -1.69 -28.71
CA LEU A 547 18.02 -0.91 -27.72
C LEU A 547 19.41 -1.49 -27.43
N PHE A 548 19.55 -2.82 -27.44
CA PHE A 548 20.78 -3.53 -27.09
C PHE A 548 21.18 -4.55 -28.19
N PRO A 549 21.47 -4.08 -29.41
CA PRO A 549 21.75 -4.96 -30.54
C PRO A 549 22.99 -5.82 -30.30
N GLY A 550 22.86 -7.13 -30.54
CA GLY A 550 23.93 -8.09 -30.30
C GLY A 550 24.14 -8.38 -28.81
N TRP A 551 23.14 -8.13 -27.95
CA TRP A 551 23.28 -8.35 -26.51
C TRP A 551 22.05 -8.89 -25.73
N ARG A 552 20.80 -8.47 -25.97
CA ARG A 552 19.66 -8.84 -25.08
C ARG A 552 18.50 -9.53 -25.80
N TRP A 553 18.34 -10.85 -25.68
CA TRP A 553 17.37 -11.63 -26.49
C TRP A 553 16.17 -12.20 -25.74
N ALA A 554 16.13 -12.14 -24.41
CA ALA A 554 15.01 -12.69 -23.65
C ALA A 554 13.72 -11.87 -23.81
N ASP A 555 12.59 -12.57 -23.86
CA ASP A 555 11.28 -11.98 -24.04
C ASP A 555 10.77 -11.22 -22.81
N ASN A 556 11.09 -11.71 -21.61
CA ASN A 556 10.54 -11.14 -20.37
C ASN A 556 11.32 -9.96 -19.80
N GLY A 557 12.50 -9.64 -20.35
CA GLY A 557 13.34 -8.52 -19.91
C GLY A 557 13.85 -8.66 -18.48
N ASP A 558 15.15 -8.47 -18.27
CA ASP A 558 15.76 -8.66 -16.95
C ASP A 558 16.27 -7.36 -16.33
N TYR A 559 16.21 -7.31 -15.00
CA TYR A 559 16.67 -6.21 -14.16
C TYR A 559 18.11 -6.42 -13.63
N PHE A 560 18.88 -7.33 -14.22
CA PHE A 560 20.21 -7.67 -13.69
C PHE A 560 21.32 -6.67 -14.00
N TRP A 561 21.07 -5.77 -14.96
CA TRP A 561 22.05 -4.81 -15.44
C TRP A 561 21.77 -3.43 -14.86
N VAL A 562 22.85 -2.65 -14.71
CA VAL A 562 22.76 -1.23 -14.35
C VAL A 562 22.61 -0.46 -15.65
N GLU A 563 21.36 -0.35 -16.11
CA GLU A 563 21.05 0.24 -17.41
C GLU A 563 21.20 1.76 -17.41
N ASP A 564 21.45 2.33 -18.59
CA ASP A 564 21.47 3.78 -18.78
C ASP A 564 20.02 4.30 -18.85
N PRO A 565 19.61 5.24 -17.97
CA PRO A 565 18.31 5.89 -18.03
C PRO A 565 17.92 6.44 -19.42
N ASP A 566 18.89 6.94 -20.19
CA ASP A 566 18.65 7.44 -21.54
C ASP A 566 18.18 6.33 -22.47
N THR A 567 18.74 5.13 -22.32
CA THR A 567 18.36 3.94 -23.11
C THR A 567 16.96 3.46 -22.75
N LEU A 568 16.57 3.58 -21.48
CA LEU A 568 15.25 3.19 -20.99
C LEU A 568 14.15 4.24 -21.27
N GLY A 569 14.49 5.37 -21.91
CA GLY A 569 13.52 6.42 -22.24
C GLY A 569 13.09 7.27 -21.04
N ILE A 570 13.88 7.28 -19.96
CA ILE A 570 13.60 8.04 -18.71
C ILE A 570 14.61 9.17 -18.45
N SER A 571 15.34 9.59 -19.50
CA SER A 571 16.36 10.65 -19.48
C SER A 571 15.89 11.98 -18.87
N ASP A 572 14.63 12.35 -19.07
CA ASP A 572 14.02 13.60 -18.60
C ASP A 572 13.85 13.65 -17.08
N ARG A 573 13.99 12.49 -16.43
CA ARG A 573 13.93 12.35 -14.98
C ARG A 573 15.31 12.42 -14.32
N ILE A 574 16.39 12.48 -15.08
CA ILE A 574 17.76 12.43 -14.53
C ILE A 574 18.26 13.82 -14.11
N ASP A 575 18.70 13.91 -12.86
CA ASP A 575 19.46 15.04 -12.32
C ASP A 575 20.53 14.53 -11.35
N GLY A 576 21.77 14.46 -11.84
CA GLY A 576 22.94 14.01 -11.08
C GLY A 576 23.31 14.94 -9.91
N LYS A 577 22.73 16.15 -9.83
CA LYS A 577 22.96 17.12 -8.75
C LYS A 577 21.82 17.22 -7.76
N ARG A 578 20.66 16.64 -8.07
CA ARG A 578 19.53 16.60 -7.13
C ARG A 578 19.93 15.80 -5.89
N ASP A 579 19.81 16.43 -4.74
CA ASP A 579 19.85 15.76 -3.47
C ASP A 579 18.48 15.15 -3.20
N VAL A 580 18.44 13.85 -2.95
CA VAL A 580 17.25 13.10 -2.55
C VAL A 580 17.42 12.78 -1.07
N LEU A 581 16.74 13.54 -0.21
CA LEU A 581 16.75 13.31 1.25
C LEU A 581 15.46 12.60 1.69
N ASN A 582 14.34 12.93 1.04
CA ASN A 582 13.08 12.21 1.16
C ASN A 582 12.78 11.44 -0.13
N LEU A 583 12.11 10.30 -0.03
CA LEU A 583 11.82 9.50 -1.23
C LEU A 583 10.85 10.21 -2.18
N SER A 584 9.99 11.10 -1.69
CA SER A 584 9.10 11.94 -2.51
C SER A 584 9.84 12.89 -3.46
N ASP A 585 11.11 13.21 -3.17
CA ASP A 585 11.97 14.02 -4.04
C ASP A 585 12.49 13.24 -5.26
N ALA A 586 12.51 11.91 -5.18
CA ALA A 586 13.00 11.06 -6.26
C ALA A 586 12.12 11.15 -7.51
N LYS A 587 12.76 11.05 -8.69
CA LYS A 587 12.07 11.07 -9.99
C LYS A 587 12.41 9.86 -10.86
N ASN A 588 13.37 9.05 -10.47
CA ASN A 588 13.77 7.82 -11.14
C ASN A 588 14.29 6.80 -10.12
N PHE A 589 14.37 5.53 -10.49
CA PHE A 589 15.00 4.51 -9.63
C PHE A 589 15.60 3.38 -10.46
N LEU A 590 16.49 2.62 -9.82
CA LEU A 590 17.05 1.39 -10.35
C LEU A 590 16.57 0.20 -9.51
N TYR A 591 16.03 -0.81 -10.17
CA TYR A 591 15.81 -2.13 -9.57
C TYR A 591 16.94 -3.06 -9.96
N ASN A 592 17.86 -3.36 -9.03
CA ASN A 592 19.00 -4.26 -9.28
C ASN A 592 19.32 -5.12 -8.05
N ILE A 593 18.30 -5.79 -7.52
CA ILE A 593 18.44 -6.73 -6.39
C ILE A 593 19.27 -7.96 -6.74
N ASN A 594 19.53 -8.18 -8.03
CA ASN A 594 20.29 -9.31 -8.53
C ASN A 594 21.36 -8.84 -9.54
N GLY A 595 22.62 -8.77 -9.11
CA GLY A 595 23.77 -8.40 -9.92
C GLY A 595 24.37 -9.54 -10.75
N ARG A 596 23.58 -10.56 -11.15
CA ARG A 596 24.07 -11.80 -11.79
C ARG A 596 25.13 -11.63 -12.89
N PRO A 597 25.04 -10.67 -13.83
CA PRO A 597 26.08 -10.42 -14.81
C PRO A 597 27.48 -10.21 -14.24
N TYR A 598 27.52 -9.69 -13.02
CA TYR A 598 28.73 -9.37 -12.30
C TYR A 598 29.16 -10.50 -11.35
N ASP A 599 28.39 -11.57 -11.19
CA ASP A 599 28.61 -12.57 -10.14
C ASP A 599 29.47 -13.76 -10.58
N ASN A 600 30.43 -14.13 -9.73
CA ASN A 600 31.08 -15.44 -9.63
C ASN A 600 31.47 -16.11 -10.98
N TRP A 601 32.12 -15.35 -11.87
CA TRP A 601 32.56 -15.82 -13.20
C TRP A 601 33.42 -17.09 -13.15
N ALA A 602 34.20 -17.29 -12.07
CA ALA A 602 35.04 -18.48 -11.89
C ALA A 602 34.25 -19.79 -11.77
N ASP A 603 33.03 -19.75 -11.23
CA ASP A 603 32.19 -20.94 -11.15
C ASP A 603 31.50 -21.23 -12.48
N TRP A 604 31.32 -20.24 -13.34
CA TRP A 604 30.74 -20.43 -14.66
C TRP A 604 31.64 -21.31 -15.52
N ASP A 605 32.95 -21.06 -15.44
CA ASP A 605 33.95 -21.85 -16.15
C ASP A 605 34.07 -23.28 -15.60
N LYS A 606 33.92 -23.49 -14.29
CA LYS A 606 33.93 -24.83 -13.67
C LYS A 606 32.68 -25.63 -14.01
N GLU A 607 31.52 -24.99 -14.02
CA GLU A 607 30.26 -25.63 -14.42
C GLU A 607 30.36 -26.04 -15.89
N GLU A 608 30.86 -25.17 -16.77
CA GLU A 608 31.13 -25.51 -18.18
C GLU A 608 32.04 -26.75 -18.31
N GLU A 609 33.14 -26.85 -17.56
CA GLU A 609 34.02 -28.03 -17.58
C GLU A 609 33.32 -29.33 -17.17
N SER A 610 32.21 -29.24 -16.43
CA SER A 610 31.44 -30.37 -15.93
C SER A 610 30.32 -30.84 -16.86
N PHE A 611 29.91 -30.03 -17.85
CA PHE A 611 28.90 -30.35 -18.87
C PHE A 611 29.53 -30.53 -20.26
N GLU A 612 29.00 -31.44 -21.09
CA GLU A 612 29.53 -31.59 -22.47
C GLU A 612 29.28 -30.30 -23.28
N LYS A 613 30.26 -29.94 -24.11
CA LYS A 613 30.33 -28.70 -24.93
C LYS A 613 28.95 -28.15 -25.38
N GLY A 614 28.56 -27.01 -24.80
CA GLY A 614 27.50 -26.14 -25.33
C GLY A 614 26.05 -26.45 -24.92
N ASP A 615 25.82 -27.38 -24.00
CA ASP A 615 24.46 -27.82 -23.61
C ASP A 615 24.05 -27.35 -22.19
N GLY A 616 24.55 -26.19 -21.76
CA GLY A 616 24.24 -25.63 -20.43
C GLY A 616 23.17 -24.54 -20.50
N ASP A 617 22.36 -24.40 -19.45
CA ASP A 617 21.34 -23.34 -19.32
C ASP A 617 21.91 -21.93 -19.58
N ARG A 618 23.22 -21.71 -19.35
CA ARG A 618 23.87 -20.40 -19.48
C ARG A 618 24.26 -19.99 -20.90
N THR A 619 24.19 -20.90 -21.90
CA THR A 619 24.34 -20.54 -23.33
C THR A 619 23.00 -20.27 -24.02
N ARG A 620 21.88 -20.38 -23.27
CA ARG A 620 20.53 -20.08 -23.73
C ARG A 620 20.28 -18.58 -23.71
N ILE A 621 20.61 -17.88 -24.79
CA ILE A 621 20.55 -16.40 -24.81
C ILE A 621 19.13 -15.82 -24.71
N THR A 622 18.10 -16.66 -24.97
CA THR A 622 16.68 -16.33 -24.83
C THR A 622 16.11 -16.61 -23.43
N ASP A 623 16.85 -17.32 -22.57
CA ASP A 623 16.51 -17.44 -21.14
C ASP A 623 16.80 -16.11 -20.45
N SER A 624 15.79 -15.55 -19.79
CA SER A 624 15.89 -14.33 -18.98
C SER A 624 17.10 -14.40 -18.03
N TYR A 625 17.32 -15.52 -17.34
CA TYR A 625 18.45 -15.67 -16.41
C TYR A 625 19.83 -15.72 -17.06
N ALA A 626 19.94 -15.97 -18.36
CA ALA A 626 21.20 -15.97 -19.10
C ALA A 626 21.33 -14.78 -20.08
N CYS A 627 20.27 -13.97 -20.21
CA CYS A 627 20.18 -12.88 -21.16
C CYS A 627 21.28 -11.84 -20.95
N GLY A 628 22.06 -11.62 -22.02
CA GLY A 628 23.19 -10.69 -22.01
C GLY A 628 24.49 -11.21 -21.43
N LEU A 629 24.53 -12.43 -20.89
CA LEU A 629 25.77 -13.01 -20.37
C LEU A 629 26.69 -13.49 -21.51
N LEU A 630 26.11 -14.04 -22.57
CA LEU A 630 26.83 -14.49 -23.77
C LEU A 630 26.62 -13.49 -24.90
N VAL A 631 27.70 -13.08 -25.56
CA VAL A 631 27.68 -12.02 -26.60
C VAL A 631 28.57 -12.35 -27.80
N PRO A 632 28.29 -11.80 -28.99
CA PRO A 632 29.12 -11.99 -30.18
C PRO A 632 30.57 -11.54 -29.95
N SER A 633 31.53 -12.36 -30.37
CA SER A 633 32.97 -12.15 -30.19
C SER A 633 33.77 -12.84 -31.30
N GLU A 634 34.66 -12.09 -31.98
CA GLU A 634 35.42 -12.60 -33.15
C GLU A 634 36.26 -13.85 -32.84
N ASP A 635 36.80 -13.95 -31.62
CA ASP A 635 37.60 -15.09 -31.13
C ASP A 635 36.81 -15.98 -30.13
N GLY A 636 35.49 -15.81 -30.09
CA GLY A 636 34.59 -16.51 -29.19
C GLY A 636 34.58 -18.03 -29.41
N LYS A 637 34.42 -18.78 -28.31
CA LYS A 637 34.48 -20.25 -28.31
C LYS A 637 33.10 -20.91 -28.29
N TYR A 638 32.05 -20.13 -28.08
CA TYR A 638 30.68 -20.61 -27.89
C TYR A 638 29.83 -20.27 -29.09
N THR A 639 28.81 -21.08 -29.29
CA THR A 639 27.70 -20.82 -30.20
C THR A 639 26.44 -20.80 -29.34
N PRO A 640 25.56 -19.79 -29.47
CA PRO A 640 24.30 -19.75 -28.73
C PRO A 640 23.49 -21.01 -28.98
N VAL A 641 22.75 -21.43 -27.96
CA VAL A 641 21.80 -22.54 -28.04
C VAL A 641 20.44 -22.07 -27.57
N GLY A 642 19.38 -22.79 -27.93
CA GLY A 642 18.02 -22.57 -27.47
C GLY A 642 17.25 -23.87 -27.56
N GLU A 643 15.94 -23.79 -27.38
CA GLU A 643 15.07 -24.95 -27.60
C GLU A 643 15.03 -25.32 -29.10
N GLU A 644 14.66 -26.56 -29.44
CA GLU A 644 14.57 -26.97 -30.85
C GLU A 644 13.58 -26.03 -31.60
N ASP A 645 13.99 -25.51 -32.75
CA ASP A 645 13.23 -24.60 -33.63
C ASP A 645 13.02 -23.13 -33.13
N ASP A 646 13.83 -22.63 -32.18
CA ASP A 646 13.82 -21.21 -31.80
C ASP A 646 14.40 -20.30 -32.93
N GLU A 647 13.52 -19.61 -33.65
CA GLU A 647 13.87 -18.68 -34.74
C GLU A 647 14.79 -17.53 -34.26
N THR A 648 14.67 -17.10 -32.99
CA THR A 648 15.47 -16.00 -32.42
C THR A 648 16.96 -16.34 -32.41
N ILE A 649 17.29 -17.59 -32.08
CA ILE A 649 18.67 -18.08 -32.06
C ILE A 649 19.23 -18.18 -33.47
N ALA A 650 18.44 -18.71 -34.41
CA ALA A 650 18.83 -18.83 -35.80
C ALA A 650 19.11 -17.46 -36.43
N ASP A 651 18.25 -16.48 -36.17
CA ASP A 651 18.40 -15.09 -36.63
C ASP A 651 19.64 -14.43 -36.01
N ALA A 652 19.87 -14.62 -34.70
CA ALA A 652 21.08 -14.11 -34.04
C ALA A 652 22.37 -14.71 -34.63
N ILE A 653 22.38 -16.00 -34.96
CA ILE A 653 23.53 -16.66 -35.58
C ILE A 653 23.70 -16.21 -37.04
N GLU A 654 22.62 -16.03 -37.79
CA GLU A 654 22.69 -15.51 -39.16
C GLU A 654 23.26 -14.09 -39.20
N GLU A 655 22.88 -13.24 -38.25
CA GLU A 655 23.32 -11.84 -38.18
C GLU A 655 24.73 -11.69 -37.61
N TYR A 656 25.03 -12.34 -36.48
CA TYR A 656 26.26 -12.12 -35.71
C TYR A 656 27.31 -13.24 -35.85
N GLY A 657 26.96 -14.35 -36.50
CA GLY A 657 27.82 -15.52 -36.67
C GLY A 657 27.80 -16.49 -35.48
N GLU A 658 28.57 -17.57 -35.59
CA GLU A 658 28.60 -18.67 -34.60
C GLU A 658 29.62 -18.48 -33.46
N SER A 659 30.40 -17.38 -33.46
CA SER A 659 31.48 -17.15 -32.49
C SER A 659 31.10 -16.13 -31.43
N TRP A 660 30.92 -16.62 -30.20
CA TRP A 660 30.45 -15.86 -29.04
C TRP A 660 31.34 -16.14 -27.82
N ASP A 661 31.42 -15.20 -26.87
CA ASP A 661 32.13 -15.35 -25.59
C ASP A 661 31.34 -14.70 -24.46
N TRP A 662 31.69 -15.01 -23.21
CA TRP A 662 31.12 -14.33 -22.07
C TRP A 662 31.39 -12.83 -22.14
N TRP A 663 30.38 -12.03 -21.82
CA TRP A 663 30.46 -10.56 -21.85
C TRP A 663 31.68 -10.05 -21.08
N TRP A 664 31.94 -10.56 -19.87
CA TRP A 664 33.06 -10.10 -19.06
C TRP A 664 34.42 -10.38 -19.72
N ARG A 665 34.58 -11.50 -20.44
CA ARG A 665 35.82 -11.80 -21.19
C ARG A 665 35.98 -10.89 -22.40
N LYS A 666 34.88 -10.63 -23.11
CA LYS A 666 34.85 -9.69 -24.24
C LYS A 666 35.25 -8.28 -23.78
N GLU A 667 34.76 -7.85 -22.62
CA GLU A 667 35.13 -6.58 -21.98
C GLU A 667 36.55 -6.59 -21.38
N GLY A 668 37.27 -7.72 -21.42
CA GLY A 668 38.63 -7.85 -20.92
C GLY A 668 38.77 -7.86 -19.41
N LEU A 669 37.68 -8.17 -18.69
CA LEU A 669 37.65 -8.33 -17.25
C LEU A 669 38.18 -9.72 -16.85
N ASP A 670 38.69 -9.84 -15.62
CA ASP A 670 39.11 -11.12 -15.04
C ASP A 670 38.11 -11.58 -13.97
N GLU A 671 38.02 -12.89 -13.71
CA GLU A 671 37.07 -13.53 -12.78
C GLU A 671 37.01 -12.92 -11.36
N SER A 672 38.03 -12.17 -10.94
CA SER A 672 38.05 -11.50 -9.64
C SER A 672 37.48 -10.07 -9.64
N LYS A 673 37.09 -9.55 -10.81
CA LYS A 673 36.64 -8.16 -10.99
C LYS A 673 35.15 -7.94 -10.91
N GLY A 674 34.35 -8.99 -10.84
CA GLY A 674 32.88 -8.90 -10.82
C GLY A 674 32.34 -7.89 -9.81
N ARG A 675 32.70 -8.04 -8.53
CA ARG A 675 32.22 -7.15 -7.46
C ARG A 675 32.57 -5.69 -7.68
N GLU A 676 33.81 -5.40 -8.06
CA GLU A 676 34.21 -4.00 -8.32
C GLU A 676 33.55 -3.47 -9.58
N ALA A 677 33.39 -4.29 -10.63
CA ALA A 677 32.69 -3.88 -11.86
C ALA A 677 31.22 -3.52 -11.57
N TRP A 678 30.54 -4.30 -10.72
CA TRP A 678 29.18 -3.99 -10.28
C TRP A 678 29.10 -2.68 -9.48
N LEU A 679 29.97 -2.53 -8.47
CA LEU A 679 30.01 -1.32 -7.65
C LEU A 679 30.35 -0.08 -8.49
N GLU A 680 31.28 -0.19 -9.43
CA GLU A 680 31.63 0.88 -10.37
C GLU A 680 30.45 1.25 -11.27
N ALA A 681 29.70 0.26 -11.78
CA ALA A 681 28.49 0.51 -12.58
C ALA A 681 27.44 1.27 -11.75
N LEU A 682 27.18 0.85 -10.52
CA LEU A 682 26.25 1.53 -9.62
C LEU A 682 26.69 2.97 -9.30
N ARG A 683 27.97 3.18 -8.92
CA ARG A 683 28.52 4.51 -8.62
C ARG A 683 28.39 5.46 -9.81
N ASN A 684 28.58 4.94 -11.02
CA ASN A 684 28.56 5.72 -12.25
C ASN A 684 27.15 5.97 -12.83
N SER A 685 26.10 5.38 -12.24
CA SER A 685 24.71 5.65 -12.62
C SER A 685 24.18 6.94 -12.00
N ASP A 686 23.19 7.60 -12.59
CA ASP A 686 22.59 8.84 -12.05
C ASP A 686 21.24 8.63 -11.33
N TYR A 687 20.93 7.39 -10.94
CA TYR A 687 19.67 7.06 -10.27
C TYR A 687 19.50 7.76 -8.91
N ASP A 688 18.31 8.28 -8.64
CA ASP A 688 17.88 8.92 -7.37
C ASP A 688 17.72 7.90 -6.23
N VAL A 689 17.24 6.71 -6.57
CA VAL A 689 17.05 5.59 -5.64
C VAL A 689 17.59 4.32 -6.30
N ILE A 690 18.33 3.50 -5.56
CA ILE A 690 18.76 2.18 -6.02
C ILE A 690 18.31 1.09 -5.05
N TYR A 691 17.67 0.05 -5.57
CA TYR A 691 17.31 -1.16 -4.84
C TYR A 691 18.34 -2.23 -5.15
N ILE A 692 19.06 -2.69 -4.13
CA ILE A 692 20.08 -3.74 -4.25
C ILE A 692 19.95 -4.72 -3.08
N ASP A 693 20.49 -5.93 -3.23
CA ASP A 693 20.58 -6.86 -2.11
C ASP A 693 21.70 -6.45 -1.14
N SER A 694 21.53 -6.78 0.15
CA SER A 694 22.56 -6.57 1.18
C SER A 694 23.81 -7.45 0.98
N PHE A 695 23.72 -8.43 0.09
CA PHE A 695 24.80 -9.31 -0.33
C PHE A 695 25.12 -9.11 -1.81
N TYR A 696 26.42 -9.06 -2.14
CA TYR A 696 26.88 -8.98 -3.53
C TYR A 696 26.40 -10.20 -4.35
N ASN A 697 26.55 -11.40 -3.77
CA ASN A 697 26.20 -12.67 -4.41
C ASN A 697 24.97 -13.31 -3.74
N HIS A 698 23.82 -12.64 -3.78
CA HIS A 698 22.60 -13.01 -3.05
C HIS A 698 22.16 -14.49 -3.20
N ARG A 699 22.36 -15.13 -4.37
CA ARG A 699 22.04 -16.56 -4.61
C ARG A 699 23.08 -17.54 -4.09
N ALA A 700 24.21 -17.07 -3.59
CA ALA A 700 25.17 -17.96 -2.96
C ALA A 700 24.56 -18.54 -1.69
N ARG A 701 24.94 -19.77 -1.37
CA ARG A 701 24.55 -20.41 -0.12
C ARG A 701 24.97 -19.57 1.10
N PRO A 702 24.31 -19.72 2.26
CA PRO A 702 24.59 -18.89 3.43
C PRO A 702 26.07 -18.89 3.85
N GLU A 703 26.78 -20.03 3.72
CA GLU A 703 28.21 -20.13 4.03
C GLU A 703 29.14 -19.40 3.04
N ASN A 704 28.63 -19.07 1.85
CA ASN A 704 29.36 -18.42 0.75
C ASN A 704 28.81 -17.03 0.39
N GLN A 705 27.75 -16.57 1.07
CA GLN A 705 27.26 -15.21 0.92
C GLN A 705 28.31 -14.19 1.37
N THR A 706 28.44 -13.13 0.60
CA THR A 706 29.38 -12.05 0.88
C THR A 706 28.61 -10.74 1.08
N PRO A 707 28.40 -10.30 2.33
CA PRO A 707 27.70 -9.06 2.60
C PRO A 707 28.47 -7.86 2.02
N LEU A 708 27.72 -6.83 1.65
CA LEU A 708 28.29 -5.51 1.39
C LEU A 708 28.85 -4.91 2.69
N THR A 709 29.96 -4.20 2.56
CA THR A 709 30.56 -3.45 3.67
C THR A 709 29.95 -2.06 3.77
N LYS A 710 30.06 -1.44 4.95
CA LYS A 710 29.59 -0.07 5.15
C LYS A 710 30.26 0.90 4.20
N GLU A 711 31.56 0.77 3.97
CA GLU A 711 32.30 1.64 3.05
C GLU A 711 31.81 1.49 1.60
N GLU A 712 31.42 0.29 1.18
CA GLU A 712 30.85 0.09 -0.16
C GLU A 712 29.48 0.75 -0.26
N VAL A 713 28.57 0.52 0.67
CA VAL A 713 27.22 1.13 0.66
C VAL A 713 27.31 2.65 0.71
N GLU A 714 28.13 3.22 1.61
CA GLU A 714 28.36 4.66 1.69
C GLU A 714 28.94 5.24 0.38
N SER A 715 29.76 4.48 -0.34
CA SER A 715 30.29 4.91 -1.65
C SER A 715 29.22 5.02 -2.74
N LEU A 716 28.06 4.38 -2.58
CA LEU A 716 26.95 4.40 -3.54
C LEU A 716 26.00 5.58 -3.33
N LYS A 717 26.02 6.22 -2.15
CA LYS A 717 25.07 7.30 -1.78
C LYS A 717 25.27 8.60 -2.53
N THR A 718 26.37 8.75 -3.27
CA THR A 718 26.67 9.95 -4.07
C THR A 718 26.61 9.62 -5.56
N LYS A 719 25.92 10.47 -6.32
CA LYS A 719 25.87 10.42 -7.78
C LYS A 719 27.16 10.94 -8.41
N PRO A 720 27.48 10.59 -9.67
CA PRO A 720 28.65 11.09 -10.39
C PRO A 720 28.82 12.62 -10.30
N ASP A 721 27.71 13.35 -10.39
CA ASP A 721 27.68 14.82 -10.36
C ASP A 721 27.54 15.42 -8.95
N GLY A 722 27.57 14.58 -7.91
CA GLY A 722 27.68 14.98 -6.50
C GLY A 722 26.36 15.02 -5.72
N GLY A 723 25.21 14.83 -6.35
CA GLY A 723 23.92 14.76 -5.67
C GLY A 723 23.79 13.53 -4.77
N ARG A 724 23.04 13.65 -3.68
CA ARG A 724 22.68 12.54 -2.79
C ARG A 724 21.60 11.65 -3.43
N ARG A 725 21.81 10.33 -3.45
CA ARG A 725 20.82 9.30 -3.85
C ARG A 725 20.54 8.35 -2.70
N GLN A 726 19.36 7.76 -2.60
CA GLN A 726 19.02 6.77 -1.58
C GLN A 726 19.45 5.35 -1.98
N VAL A 727 20.07 4.61 -1.07
CA VAL A 727 20.52 3.22 -1.28
C VAL A 727 19.74 2.29 -0.35
N ILE A 728 18.88 1.45 -0.92
CA ILE A 728 17.87 0.67 -0.19
C ILE A 728 18.17 -0.83 -0.35
N SER A 729 18.16 -1.57 0.76
CA SER A 729 18.40 -3.01 0.77
C SER A 729 17.12 -3.81 0.54
N TYR A 730 17.16 -4.81 -0.34
CA TYR A 730 16.16 -5.87 -0.41
C TYR A 730 16.08 -6.66 0.92
N LEU A 731 14.86 -7.05 1.31
CA LEU A 731 14.58 -7.97 2.41
C LEU A 731 13.22 -8.67 2.20
N ALA A 732 13.23 -9.99 2.01
CA ALA A 732 12.01 -10.80 2.05
C ALA A 732 11.45 -10.88 3.49
N ILE A 733 10.18 -10.49 3.67
CA ILE A 733 9.51 -10.56 4.97
C ILE A 733 8.36 -11.56 5.03
N GLY A 734 7.76 -11.86 3.88
CA GLY A 734 6.68 -12.86 3.75
C GLY A 734 7.15 -14.27 3.42
N THR A 735 8.44 -14.43 3.08
CA THR A 735 9.04 -15.73 2.76
C THR A 735 10.39 -15.91 3.42
N ALA A 736 10.74 -17.16 3.70
CA ALA A 736 12.08 -17.57 4.03
C ALA A 736 12.80 -18.06 2.77
N GLU A 737 13.95 -17.48 2.46
CA GLU A 737 14.81 -17.89 1.35
C GLU A 737 15.99 -18.77 1.82
N GLN A 738 16.30 -19.83 1.08
CA GLN A 738 17.37 -20.77 1.47
C GLN A 738 18.77 -20.19 1.45
N ASN A 739 18.99 -19.14 0.67
CA ASN A 739 20.32 -18.58 0.49
C ASN A 739 20.73 -17.69 1.67
N ARG A 740 19.80 -17.31 2.55
CA ARG A 740 20.03 -16.32 3.62
C ARG A 740 20.74 -16.88 4.83
N TRP A 741 21.46 -16.00 5.54
CA TRP A 741 22.29 -16.29 6.70
C TRP A 741 21.64 -17.18 7.78
N TYR A 742 20.32 -17.07 7.96
CA TYR A 742 19.54 -17.77 8.99
C TYR A 742 19.09 -19.17 8.56
N CYS A 743 19.15 -19.53 7.28
CA CYS A 743 18.62 -20.79 6.77
C CYS A 743 19.41 -21.99 7.31
N GLN A 744 18.73 -22.92 7.96
CA GLN A 744 19.32 -24.12 8.57
C GLN A 744 19.32 -25.31 7.62
N ASP A 745 20.27 -26.24 7.79
CA ASP A 745 20.43 -27.41 6.90
C ASP A 745 19.21 -28.34 6.91
N ASP A 746 18.49 -28.42 8.03
CA ASP A 746 17.32 -29.28 8.21
C ASP A 746 16.02 -28.67 7.65
N TRP A 747 16.08 -27.44 7.14
CA TRP A 747 15.02 -26.79 6.36
C TRP A 747 15.16 -27.07 4.86
N VAL A 748 16.33 -27.51 4.41
CA VAL A 748 16.61 -27.74 2.99
C VAL A 748 16.14 -29.14 2.59
N TRP A 749 15.36 -29.21 1.53
CA TRP A 749 14.89 -30.43 0.89
C TRP A 749 15.55 -30.63 -0.48
N ILE A 750 16.03 -31.85 -0.74
CA ILE A 750 16.53 -32.24 -2.06
C ILE A 750 15.70 -33.44 -2.48
N ASP A 751 14.93 -33.34 -3.56
CA ASP A 751 14.17 -34.50 -4.04
C ASP A 751 15.14 -35.55 -4.60
N PRO A 752 15.25 -36.74 -3.99
CA PRO A 752 16.16 -37.78 -4.45
C PRO A 752 15.82 -38.35 -5.84
N LYS A 753 14.67 -38.00 -6.44
CA LYS A 753 14.22 -38.49 -7.75
C LYS A 753 14.35 -37.48 -8.89
N ASN A 754 14.46 -36.18 -8.60
CA ASN A 754 14.63 -35.15 -9.61
C ASN A 754 16.09 -34.67 -9.62
N LYS A 755 16.84 -35.03 -10.66
CA LYS A 755 18.26 -34.64 -10.78
C LYS A 755 18.46 -33.14 -11.02
N ASN A 756 17.39 -32.43 -11.34
CA ASN A 756 17.36 -30.99 -11.56
C ASN A 756 16.71 -30.23 -10.38
N SER A 757 16.13 -30.91 -9.37
CA SER A 757 15.68 -30.21 -8.16
C SER A 757 16.92 -29.89 -7.35
N THR A 758 17.47 -28.69 -7.50
CA THR A 758 18.68 -28.40 -6.75
C THR A 758 18.36 -28.28 -5.27
N TYR A 759 17.42 -27.46 -4.79
CA TYR A 759 17.11 -27.38 -3.34
C TYR A 759 15.73 -26.72 -3.09
N SER A 760 14.74 -27.44 -2.54
CA SER A 760 13.43 -26.87 -2.15
C SER A 760 13.30 -26.64 -0.65
N MET A 761 12.44 -25.72 -0.20
CA MET A 761 12.19 -25.55 1.24
C MET A 761 11.35 -26.71 1.77
N LYS A 762 11.69 -27.17 2.97
CA LYS A 762 10.93 -28.16 3.73
C LYS A 762 9.74 -27.47 4.39
N CYS A 763 8.63 -27.40 3.69
CA CYS A 763 7.40 -26.70 4.11
C CYS A 763 6.16 -27.54 3.76
N GLY A 764 4.99 -27.12 4.24
CA GLY A 764 3.73 -27.70 3.78
C GLY A 764 3.50 -27.45 2.28
N LYS A 765 2.48 -28.09 1.73
CA LYS A 765 2.05 -27.91 0.34
C LYS A 765 0.56 -27.64 0.31
N VAL A 766 0.14 -26.66 -0.48
CA VAL A 766 -1.28 -26.50 -0.84
C VAL A 766 -1.51 -27.13 -2.21
N LYS A 767 -2.57 -27.93 -2.33
CA LYS A 767 -2.90 -28.65 -3.56
C LYS A 767 -4.38 -28.55 -3.87
N ASP A 768 -4.69 -28.45 -5.16
CA ASP A 768 -6.07 -28.46 -5.64
C ASP A 768 -6.76 -29.79 -5.34
N ARG A 769 -8.02 -29.68 -4.94
CA ARG A 769 -8.92 -30.79 -4.62
C ARG A 769 -10.30 -30.51 -5.20
N GLY A 770 -10.40 -30.56 -6.52
CA GLY A 770 -11.66 -30.25 -7.23
C GLY A 770 -11.87 -28.74 -7.23
N ASN A 771 -12.91 -28.26 -6.54
CA ASN A 771 -13.20 -26.83 -6.39
C ASN A 771 -12.64 -26.22 -5.10
N ASP A 772 -12.01 -27.03 -4.25
CA ASP A 772 -11.38 -26.60 -2.98
C ASP A 772 -9.86 -26.79 -3.05
N THR A 773 -9.12 -26.19 -2.12
CA THR A 773 -7.70 -26.45 -1.87
C THR A 773 -7.51 -27.26 -0.59
N LEU A 774 -6.42 -28.03 -0.52
CA LEU A 774 -6.06 -28.84 0.64
C LEU A 774 -4.62 -28.54 1.05
N TYR A 775 -4.44 -28.15 2.31
CA TYR A 775 -3.13 -28.06 2.93
C TYR A 775 -2.65 -29.45 3.40
N ILE A 776 -1.39 -29.76 3.07
CA ILE A 776 -0.69 -31.00 3.41
C ILE A 776 0.61 -30.61 4.11
N PRO A 777 0.78 -30.88 5.42
CA PRO A 777 2.04 -30.65 6.11
C PRO A 777 3.19 -31.41 5.45
N PHE A 778 4.42 -30.90 5.55
CA PHE A 778 5.59 -31.50 4.91
C PHE A 778 5.70 -33.01 5.11
N VAL A 779 5.63 -33.47 6.37
CA VAL A 779 5.77 -34.89 6.75
C VAL A 779 4.69 -35.80 6.17
N ASP A 780 3.57 -35.21 5.75
CA ASP A 780 2.46 -35.91 5.14
C ASP A 780 2.52 -35.96 3.61
N THR A 781 3.42 -35.21 2.99
CA THR A 781 3.64 -35.22 1.53
C THR A 781 4.15 -36.59 1.05
N ALA A 782 3.84 -36.91 -0.20
CA ALA A 782 4.34 -38.13 -0.84
C ALA A 782 5.88 -38.17 -0.87
N ALA A 783 6.52 -37.03 -1.16
CA ALA A 783 7.98 -36.89 -1.23
C ALA A 783 8.65 -37.18 0.14
N ALA A 784 8.12 -36.63 1.23
CA ALA A 784 8.63 -36.93 2.59
C ALA A 784 8.46 -38.41 2.95
N LYS A 785 7.28 -39.00 2.70
CA LYS A 785 6.99 -40.41 2.98
C LYS A 785 7.85 -41.38 2.18
N GLU A 786 8.08 -41.10 0.90
CA GLU A 786 8.89 -41.94 0.01
C GLU A 786 10.39 -41.90 0.34
N SER A 787 10.90 -40.75 0.77
CA SER A 787 12.30 -40.61 1.20
C SER A 787 12.58 -41.17 2.60
N GLY A 788 11.54 -41.30 3.43
CA GLY A 788 11.68 -41.63 4.85
C GLY A 788 12.14 -40.44 5.72
N ASN A 789 12.20 -39.23 5.18
CA ASN A 789 12.47 -38.00 5.95
C ASN A 789 11.18 -37.49 6.58
N LEU A 790 10.92 -37.91 7.82
CA LEU A 790 9.72 -37.54 8.58
C LEU A 790 10.04 -36.56 9.72
N THR A 791 11.18 -35.88 9.67
CA THR A 791 11.47 -34.79 10.62
C THR A 791 10.55 -33.62 10.27
N GLU A 792 9.92 -32.98 11.24
CA GLU A 792 9.09 -31.80 10.98
C GLU A 792 9.98 -30.56 10.75
N PRO A 793 9.67 -29.68 9.78
CA PRO A 793 10.24 -28.34 9.74
C PRO A 793 9.66 -27.47 10.85
N PRO A 794 10.25 -26.29 11.15
CA PRO A 794 9.55 -25.28 11.93
C PRO A 794 8.16 -25.02 11.35
N VAL A 795 7.14 -25.02 12.20
CA VAL A 795 5.75 -24.92 11.77
C VAL A 795 5.40 -23.57 11.14
N TRP A 796 6.21 -22.55 11.43
CA TRP A 796 6.12 -21.23 10.82
C TRP A 796 6.64 -21.20 9.38
N LEU A 797 7.34 -22.23 8.87
CA LEU A 797 7.55 -22.46 7.44
C LEU A 797 6.27 -23.08 6.85
N ALA A 798 5.27 -22.23 6.59
CA ALA A 798 3.89 -22.64 6.37
C ALA A 798 3.74 -23.51 5.12
N PHE A 799 4.00 -22.97 3.94
CA PHE A 799 3.88 -23.67 2.67
C PHE A 799 4.86 -23.12 1.62
N ASP A 800 4.99 -23.81 0.50
CA ASP A 800 5.86 -23.38 -0.60
C ASP A 800 5.35 -22.10 -1.26
N TYR A 801 6.27 -21.26 -1.74
CA TYR A 801 5.89 -20.06 -2.48
C TYR A 801 5.36 -20.39 -3.88
N GLY A 802 5.87 -21.46 -4.49
CA GLY A 802 5.46 -21.93 -5.81
C GLY A 802 6.55 -22.77 -6.47
N ASP A 803 6.23 -23.39 -7.61
CA ASP A 803 7.17 -24.25 -8.33
C ASP A 803 8.31 -23.46 -9.01
N GLU A 804 8.14 -22.15 -9.24
CA GLU A 804 9.15 -21.24 -9.81
C GLU A 804 10.22 -20.78 -8.80
N TYR A 805 9.85 -20.71 -7.52
CA TYR A 805 10.75 -20.35 -6.41
C TYR A 805 10.77 -21.48 -5.37
N PRO A 806 11.19 -22.70 -5.75
CA PRO A 806 11.18 -23.85 -4.86
C PRO A 806 12.07 -23.63 -3.63
N GLU A 807 13.07 -22.75 -3.72
CA GLU A 807 13.97 -22.36 -2.65
C GLU A 807 13.36 -21.43 -1.59
N GLU A 808 12.10 -21.05 -1.75
CA GLU A 808 11.36 -20.20 -0.83
C GLU A 808 10.19 -20.92 -0.16
N ALA A 809 9.86 -20.49 1.05
CA ALA A 809 8.65 -20.89 1.75
C ALA A 809 7.95 -19.67 2.34
N VAL A 810 6.64 -19.59 2.15
CA VAL A 810 5.77 -18.63 2.84
C VAL A 810 5.86 -18.89 4.34
N VAL A 811 5.96 -17.82 5.12
CA VAL A 811 6.12 -17.91 6.57
C VAL A 811 4.91 -17.38 7.34
N GLN A 812 4.70 -17.89 8.55
CA GLN A 812 3.90 -17.21 9.55
C GLN A 812 4.70 -16.00 10.07
N TRP A 813 4.61 -14.85 9.41
CA TRP A 813 5.48 -13.69 9.71
C TRP A 813 5.29 -13.16 11.14
N TRP A 814 4.14 -13.38 11.76
CA TRP A 814 3.88 -13.04 13.17
C TRP A 814 4.55 -13.96 14.18
N HIS A 815 5.09 -15.10 13.76
CA HIS A 815 5.73 -16.05 14.67
C HIS A 815 7.01 -15.46 15.26
N GLU A 816 7.21 -15.63 16.57
CA GLU A 816 8.32 -15.02 17.33
C GLU A 816 9.70 -15.35 16.73
N ASP A 817 9.93 -16.60 16.35
CA ASP A 817 11.17 -17.00 15.67
C ASP A 817 11.46 -16.20 14.40
N TRP A 818 10.45 -15.94 13.57
CA TRP A 818 10.61 -15.17 12.34
C TRP A 818 10.86 -13.69 12.66
N ARG A 819 10.12 -13.13 13.62
CA ARG A 819 10.37 -11.79 14.15
C ARG A 819 11.78 -11.65 14.72
N ASN A 820 12.32 -12.68 15.37
CA ASN A 820 13.71 -12.69 15.85
C ASN A 820 14.73 -12.74 14.71
N ILE A 821 14.46 -13.50 13.64
CA ILE A 821 15.31 -13.51 12.44
C ILE A 821 15.34 -12.13 11.78
N ILE A 822 14.17 -11.50 11.61
CA ILE A 822 14.06 -10.28 10.79
C ILE A 822 14.31 -9.00 11.60
N ILE A 823 13.76 -8.91 12.82
CA ILE A 823 13.69 -7.68 13.62
C ILE A 823 14.55 -7.76 14.88
N ASN A 824 14.19 -8.64 15.81
CA ASN A 824 14.64 -8.53 17.21
C ASN A 824 16.05 -9.10 17.49
N GLY A 825 16.50 -10.05 16.67
CA GLY A 825 17.74 -10.80 16.92
C GLY A 825 17.61 -11.73 18.13
N GLY A 826 18.72 -12.34 18.55
CA GLY A 826 18.76 -13.13 19.79
C GLY A 826 18.00 -14.47 19.77
N GLY A 827 17.39 -14.82 18.64
CA GLY A 827 16.66 -16.08 18.44
C GLY A 827 17.54 -17.32 18.39
N GLN A 828 16.92 -18.48 18.18
CA GLN A 828 17.61 -19.77 18.19
C GLN A 828 18.40 -20.09 16.90
N TYR A 829 18.13 -19.37 15.80
CA TYR A 829 18.78 -19.58 14.51
C TYR A 829 19.99 -18.67 14.36
N ALA A 830 21.18 -19.26 14.54
CA ALA A 830 22.44 -18.54 14.40
C ALA A 830 22.94 -18.60 12.94
N HIS A 831 23.65 -17.54 12.55
CA HIS A 831 24.38 -17.49 11.28
C HIS A 831 25.38 -18.65 11.20
N LYS A 832 25.34 -19.42 10.10
CA LYS A 832 26.20 -20.61 9.91
C LYS A 832 27.70 -20.36 10.07
N THR A 833 28.20 -19.28 9.48
CA THR A 833 29.63 -18.93 9.50
C THR A 833 30.07 -18.21 10.77
N THR A 834 29.34 -17.21 11.25
CA THR A 834 29.77 -16.36 12.38
C THR A 834 29.29 -16.88 13.75
N GLY A 835 28.18 -17.62 13.78
CA GLY A 835 27.54 -18.11 14.99
C GLY A 835 26.78 -17.04 15.79
N ASP A 836 26.63 -15.83 15.26
CA ASP A 836 25.82 -14.78 15.89
C ASP A 836 24.34 -14.91 15.52
N THR A 837 23.49 -14.16 16.22
CA THR A 837 22.03 -14.13 16.03
C THR A 837 21.53 -12.71 15.77
N THR A 838 22.36 -11.86 15.16
CA THR A 838 21.96 -10.51 14.75
C THR A 838 20.87 -10.60 13.67
N SER A 839 19.80 -9.83 13.82
CA SER A 839 18.66 -9.83 12.89
C SER A 839 19.03 -9.28 11.52
N SER A 840 18.20 -9.58 10.52
CA SER A 840 18.38 -9.05 9.16
C SER A 840 18.34 -7.52 9.14
N ILE A 841 17.41 -6.87 9.85
CA ILE A 841 17.33 -5.40 9.86
C ILE A 841 18.54 -4.75 10.54
N ASP A 842 19.05 -5.33 11.64
CA ASP A 842 20.25 -4.83 12.31
C ASP A 842 21.50 -4.96 11.43
N ARG A 843 21.59 -6.01 10.60
CA ARG A 843 22.67 -6.16 9.62
C ARG A 843 22.60 -5.04 8.57
N ILE A 844 21.42 -4.78 8.03
CA ILE A 844 21.18 -3.74 7.01
C ILE A 844 21.55 -2.35 7.57
N LEU A 845 21.11 -2.03 8.80
CA LEU A 845 21.47 -0.80 9.51
C LEU A 845 22.99 -0.71 9.74
N ALA A 846 23.63 -1.78 10.19
CA ALA A 846 25.08 -1.81 10.41
C ALA A 846 25.89 -1.63 9.12
N GLN A 847 25.38 -2.11 7.99
CA GLN A 847 25.94 -1.90 6.65
C GLN A 847 25.73 -0.46 6.15
N GLY A 848 24.93 0.37 6.83
CA GLY A 848 24.73 1.76 6.46
C GLY A 848 23.82 1.95 5.25
N PHE A 849 22.89 1.05 4.98
CA PHE A 849 21.82 1.32 4.02
C PHE A 849 20.93 2.46 4.51
N ASP A 850 20.34 3.22 3.57
CA ASP A 850 19.42 4.31 3.91
C ASP A 850 17.99 3.80 4.18
N GLY A 851 17.71 2.55 3.85
CA GLY A 851 16.40 1.97 4.03
C GLY A 851 16.33 0.52 3.60
N VAL A 852 15.11 -0.01 3.67
CA VAL A 852 14.77 -1.38 3.32
C VAL A 852 13.58 -1.44 2.38
N TYR A 853 13.65 -2.39 1.45
CA TYR A 853 12.63 -2.77 0.48
C TYR A 853 12.07 -4.13 0.89
N LEU A 854 10.82 -4.15 1.32
CA LEU A 854 10.17 -5.30 1.96
C LEU A 854 9.41 -6.12 0.93
N ASP A 855 9.99 -7.26 0.53
CA ASP A 855 9.41 -8.18 -0.44
C ASP A 855 8.45 -9.19 0.22
N ASN A 856 7.51 -9.71 -0.58
CA ASN A 856 6.50 -10.69 -0.24
C ASN A 856 5.52 -10.24 0.86
N ALA A 857 5.34 -8.93 1.03
CA ALA A 857 4.38 -8.37 1.97
C ALA A 857 2.91 -8.72 1.60
N ASP A 858 2.64 -8.92 0.31
CA ASP A 858 1.36 -9.36 -0.25
C ASP A 858 1.07 -10.84 0.00
N SER A 859 2.01 -11.62 0.54
CA SER A 859 1.74 -12.98 1.01
C SER A 859 0.59 -13.05 2.02
N CYS A 860 0.25 -11.93 2.70
CA CYS A 860 -0.90 -11.81 3.58
C CYS A 860 -2.27 -12.01 2.91
N VAL A 861 -2.36 -11.75 1.60
CA VAL A 861 -3.59 -11.92 0.81
C VAL A 861 -3.58 -13.18 -0.06
N ASN A 862 -2.54 -14.01 0.04
CA ASN A 862 -2.48 -15.27 -0.68
C ASN A 862 -3.66 -16.20 -0.27
N PRO A 863 -4.46 -16.70 -1.23
CA PRO A 863 -5.61 -17.56 -0.93
C PRO A 863 -5.23 -18.92 -0.32
N GLU A 864 -3.99 -19.38 -0.48
CA GLU A 864 -3.51 -20.65 0.08
C GLU A 864 -3.57 -20.70 1.61
N TRP A 865 -3.54 -19.53 2.27
CA TRP A 865 -3.74 -19.40 3.70
C TRP A 865 -5.08 -19.99 4.18
N ASP A 866 -6.14 -19.93 3.38
CA ASP A 866 -7.45 -20.42 3.79
C ASP A 866 -7.42 -21.93 4.03
N ALA A 867 -6.67 -22.68 3.21
CA ALA A 867 -6.45 -24.12 3.40
C ALA A 867 -5.55 -24.41 4.60
N PHE A 868 -4.50 -23.61 4.80
CA PHE A 868 -3.58 -23.72 5.94
C PHE A 868 -4.33 -23.51 7.27
N GLU A 869 -5.06 -22.41 7.39
CA GLU A 869 -5.81 -22.05 8.59
C GLU A 869 -6.90 -23.09 8.89
N ALA A 870 -7.68 -23.50 7.88
CA ALA A 870 -8.70 -24.53 8.05
C ALA A 870 -8.12 -25.85 8.60
N TYR A 871 -6.95 -26.26 8.11
CA TYR A 871 -6.27 -27.46 8.59
C TYR A 871 -5.92 -27.39 10.09
N TRP A 872 -5.36 -26.26 10.52
CA TRP A 872 -4.90 -26.08 11.90
C TRP A 872 -6.02 -25.78 12.89
N ILE A 873 -7.05 -25.03 12.47
CA ILE A 873 -8.26 -24.79 13.27
C ILE A 873 -8.95 -26.12 13.64
N ASP A 874 -9.07 -27.05 12.69
CA ASP A 874 -9.59 -28.41 12.93
C ASP A 874 -8.73 -29.22 13.95
N ARG A 875 -7.50 -28.77 14.22
CA ARG A 875 -6.52 -29.43 15.11
C ARG A 875 -6.24 -28.67 16.40
N GLY A 876 -7.03 -27.64 16.73
CA GLY A 876 -6.92 -26.91 17.99
C GLY A 876 -6.31 -25.52 17.89
N GLY A 877 -6.09 -25.00 16.68
CA GLY A 877 -5.63 -23.63 16.43
C GLY A 877 -4.35 -23.58 15.61
N ILE A 878 -4.05 -22.41 15.06
CA ILE A 878 -2.79 -22.13 14.37
C ILE A 878 -1.66 -22.22 15.41
N PRO A 879 -0.60 -23.01 15.16
CA PRO A 879 0.53 -23.12 16.06
C PRO A 879 1.19 -21.75 16.29
N VAL A 880 1.34 -21.36 17.55
CA VAL A 880 2.09 -20.18 18.00
C VAL A 880 3.37 -20.64 18.72
N SER A 881 4.30 -19.72 19.03
CA SER A 881 5.44 -20.08 19.87
C SER A 881 4.95 -20.57 21.25
N ASP A 882 5.61 -21.62 21.77
CA ASP A 882 5.30 -22.26 23.07
C ASP A 882 5.56 -21.34 24.27
#